data_AF-A0AAN7HDG3-F1
#
_entry.id   AF-A0AAN7HDG3-F1
#
_cell.length_a   1.000
_cell.length_b   1.000
_cell.length_c   1.000
_cell.angle_alpha   90.00
_cell.angle_beta   90.00
_cell.angle_gamma   90.00
#
_symmetry.space_group_name_H-M   'P 1'
#
loop_
_entity.id
_entity.type
_entity.pdbx_description
1 polymer ?
#
loop_
_entity_poly.entity_id
_entity_poly.type
_entity_poly.pdbx_seq_one_letter_code
_entity_poly.pdbx_strand_id
1 'polypeptide(L)'
;MGSHEPRQFDVKDVAIIGAGPCGLAAARYLVAQNAFRRIDIFEQQQEVGGVWNYSPKPSGPVSVPQVSADCPPDPPLPFQEGEAPIFPSPMYDALHTNIPRALMGYSDLPIPEDTLVFPSREDIQNYVVEYAKDIRHLIQFSTQVRDVRLRVVDGKDLWDVTTVCLLTGDARSATYDAVVVVSGHYTAVYIPDAKGIREFHEAHPGVISHSKHYRNAEKFTDKKVVIVGNAASGLDISAQISRVSKKPLLLSVRSPTSEANLAYSGAEEVPIIEEFLVEERGIRFQDGRIEKDIDAVIYATGYLFSFPFLRSLKPPLVTDGRRVYGLYRHLFHIDHPTLVFTRLPIKVVPFPFSESQAAVFSRTWANLLPLPSTEEMKQWEAEEAEKRGVKFHVWPEGGDADYINSVHDWIVQSSTPGKVPPRWSPEMVWQRQIYAKAKLQFELSGRKARSLEELGFKYSPEQGTTFRHRVRPADRKKPAPLDLSHHYSAVTKRRFPFKLKEAYKFFQIPGILNIAGGLPHVDYFPFDTLEAQTAKPERWTPSPNHSSESAASSSSTGPAAATHISVPKTLDESDPLKKIDLTSVLQYGLAAGYPPLLSWVRQFTRENLQHDTPYQSGPEVILTCGSTDGFSKTLDLFVNQWTEGVNDIRDRPGLLCEPFVYSNVLSQAQPHGVQIVTVKADASGMMVKGPGGLEDVLANWDPSKGKRPHLMYTVTLGHNPTGIVLSMERKREIYAVCSKYDVIIVEDEPYWYLQFPSAATEEAKSRGLPPPPLARTHKPSSSSSSSGYAFLDSLTPSFLAIDTDGRVVRLDTFSKTVAPGCRLGWITAQPALIERFERIAECTTQQPSGFVQGLISELVLGSSKQNQAAKSAFSRLLLSSSDGRDQAASFAGWDTSGWVRWLEGLRGAYERRMARMCRILDVGSALVTTSPVSFSSSSSADDEDTSEWSPLAVSKTVLYSFRWPRGGMFIWLRMHLEAHPLWMARGPSRRLPILDGPALSGALMVWLTTEPFRVLVSTGSIFSANDEVRRAEGWAYYRVCFAAEAEDRVGLAAERFVEGVKRFWEVTDVKLVEKLLKELGPSGEVEALGDGVTLNQGILRI
;
A
#
# COMPACT_ATOMS: atom_id res chain seq x y z
N MET A 1 -33.88 -14.87 4.43
CA MET A 1 -34.22 -16.31 4.54
C MET A 1 -34.19 -16.67 6.02
N GLY A 2 -34.51 -17.91 6.40
CA GLY A 2 -34.80 -18.26 7.80
C GLY A 2 -33.65 -18.01 8.79
N SER A 3 -34.00 -17.69 10.03
CA SER A 3 -33.08 -17.71 11.17
C SER A 3 -32.77 -19.17 11.53
N HIS A 4 -31.62 -19.67 11.09
CA HIS A 4 -31.13 -20.96 11.55
C HIS A 4 -30.58 -20.84 12.97
N GLU A 5 -31.12 -21.61 13.91
CA GLU A 5 -30.49 -21.82 15.21
C GLU A 5 -29.14 -22.54 15.03
N PRO A 6 -28.11 -22.22 15.84
CA PRO A 6 -26.79 -22.84 15.71
C PRO A 6 -26.86 -24.35 16.01
N ARG A 7 -26.19 -25.16 15.19
CA ARG A 7 -26.10 -26.62 15.37
C ARG A 7 -25.53 -26.95 16.74
N GLN A 8 -26.30 -27.65 17.57
CA GLN A 8 -25.82 -28.21 18.83
C GLN A 8 -25.18 -29.60 18.63
N PHE A 9 -24.26 -29.94 19.53
CA PHE A 9 -23.47 -31.16 19.55
C PHE A 9 -23.69 -31.92 20.86
N ASP A 10 -24.00 -33.21 20.77
CA ASP A 10 -23.95 -34.13 21.90
C ASP A 10 -22.72 -35.05 21.76
N VAL A 11 -21.56 -34.51 22.13
CA VAL A 11 -20.28 -35.24 22.13
C VAL A 11 -19.87 -35.52 23.58
N LYS A 12 -19.59 -36.78 23.89
CA LYS A 12 -19.14 -37.27 25.21
C LYS A 12 -17.94 -38.19 25.09
N ASP A 13 -17.90 -39.04 24.08
CA ASP A 13 -16.82 -40.00 23.82
C ASP A 13 -16.05 -39.59 22.56
N VAL A 14 -14.74 -39.35 22.69
CA VAL A 14 -13.88 -38.87 21.60
C VAL A 14 -12.72 -39.83 21.35
N ALA A 15 -12.47 -40.17 20.08
CA ALA A 15 -11.28 -40.91 19.67
C ALA A 15 -10.25 -39.98 18.99
N ILE A 16 -8.97 -40.13 19.32
CA ILE A 16 -7.85 -39.41 18.69
C ILE A 16 -6.93 -40.42 17.99
N ILE A 17 -6.68 -40.24 16.70
CA ILE A 17 -5.92 -41.19 15.87
C ILE A 17 -4.48 -40.70 15.66
N GLY A 18 -3.59 -41.10 16.57
CA GLY A 18 -2.16 -40.80 16.64
C GLY A 18 -1.78 -40.04 17.92
N ALA A 19 -0.69 -40.46 18.59
CA ALA A 19 -0.08 -39.75 19.72
C ALA A 19 1.17 -38.95 19.30
N GLY A 20 1.20 -38.49 18.05
CA GLY A 20 2.10 -37.42 17.63
C GLY A 20 1.76 -36.07 18.28
N PRO A 21 2.62 -35.04 18.13
CA PRO A 21 2.47 -33.74 18.78
C PRO A 21 1.08 -33.11 18.66
N CYS A 22 0.47 -33.20 17.48
CA CYS A 22 -0.87 -32.68 17.20
C CYS A 22 -1.98 -33.39 18.01
N GLY A 23 -1.81 -34.69 18.30
CA GLY A 23 -2.74 -35.50 19.10
C GLY A 23 -2.62 -35.21 20.59
N LEU A 24 -1.40 -35.00 21.10
CA LEU A 24 -1.18 -34.57 22.48
C LEU A 24 -1.75 -33.16 22.73
N ALA A 25 -1.62 -32.26 21.76
CA ALA A 25 -2.31 -30.97 21.78
C ALA A 25 -3.84 -31.17 21.81
N ALA A 26 -4.42 -31.91 20.87
CA ALA A 26 -5.86 -32.22 20.85
C ALA A 26 -6.37 -32.76 22.20
N ALA A 27 -5.65 -33.73 22.78
CA ALA A 27 -5.99 -34.31 24.08
C ALA A 27 -5.99 -33.28 25.22
N ARG A 28 -4.94 -32.45 25.37
CA ARG A 28 -4.88 -31.45 26.45
C ARG A 28 -6.01 -30.41 26.36
N TYR A 29 -6.42 -29.97 25.16
CA TYR A 29 -7.55 -29.05 25.03
C TYR A 29 -8.90 -29.72 25.31
N LEU A 30 -9.11 -30.97 24.89
CA LEU A 30 -10.32 -31.74 25.22
C LEU A 30 -10.43 -32.00 26.74
N VAL A 31 -9.35 -32.45 27.38
CA VAL A 31 -9.30 -32.65 28.83
C VAL A 31 -9.57 -31.34 29.58
N ALA A 32 -8.88 -30.26 29.22
CA ALA A 32 -9.05 -28.95 29.85
C ALA A 32 -10.41 -28.28 29.57
N GLN A 33 -11.23 -28.82 28.66
CA GLN A 33 -12.59 -28.36 28.41
C GLN A 33 -13.60 -28.92 29.43
N ASN A 34 -13.27 -30.04 30.10
CA ASN A 34 -14.11 -30.73 31.10
C ASN A 34 -15.56 -31.02 30.66
N ALA A 35 -15.78 -31.26 29.35
CA ALA A 35 -17.10 -31.49 28.75
C ALA A 35 -17.33 -32.93 28.25
N PHE A 36 -16.26 -33.74 28.22
CA PHE A 36 -16.21 -35.06 27.61
C PHE A 36 -16.02 -36.14 28.68
N ARG A 37 -16.70 -37.28 28.52
CA ARG A 37 -16.69 -38.42 29.45
C ARG A 37 -15.51 -39.35 29.19
N ARG A 38 -15.10 -39.50 27.94
CA ARG A 38 -14.08 -40.45 27.50
C ARG A 38 -13.25 -39.85 26.37
N ILE A 39 -11.93 -39.98 26.46
CA ILE A 39 -10.96 -39.54 25.44
C ILE A 39 -9.96 -40.68 25.27
N ASP A 40 -10.03 -41.42 24.16
CA ASP A 40 -9.12 -42.52 23.84
C ASP A 40 -8.15 -42.08 22.73
N ILE A 41 -6.85 -42.29 22.93
CA ILE A 41 -5.80 -41.94 21.97
C ILE A 41 -5.15 -43.23 21.45
N PHE A 42 -5.17 -43.46 20.14
CA PHE A 42 -4.58 -44.66 19.54
C PHE A 42 -3.23 -44.34 18.90
N GLU A 43 -2.18 -45.03 19.32
CA GLU A 43 -0.84 -44.92 18.73
C GLU A 43 -0.35 -46.31 18.31
N GLN A 44 0.07 -46.46 17.05
CA GLN A 44 0.54 -47.74 16.52
C GLN A 44 1.96 -48.08 16.98
N GLN A 45 2.73 -47.09 17.42
CA GLN A 45 4.07 -47.24 17.97
C GLN A 45 4.04 -47.54 19.48
N GLN A 46 5.18 -47.94 20.04
CA GLN A 46 5.35 -48.16 21.48
C GLN A 46 5.46 -46.86 22.32
N GLU A 47 5.64 -45.72 21.66
CA GLU A 47 5.94 -44.43 22.29
C GLU A 47 5.35 -43.27 21.46
N VAL A 48 5.15 -42.11 22.10
CA VAL A 48 4.65 -40.89 21.47
C VAL A 48 5.66 -40.27 20.51
N GLY A 49 5.25 -39.21 19.80
CA GLY A 49 6.14 -38.44 18.91
C GLY A 49 5.74 -38.51 17.44
N GLY A 50 4.97 -39.54 17.03
CA GLY A 50 4.55 -39.72 15.65
C GLY A 50 5.76 -39.83 14.72
N VAL A 51 5.98 -38.83 13.87
CA VAL A 51 7.16 -38.78 12.99
C VAL A 51 8.48 -38.58 13.73
N TRP A 52 8.50 -37.96 14.91
CA TRP A 52 9.72 -37.66 15.67
C TRP A 52 10.32 -38.89 16.35
N ASN A 53 9.53 -39.94 16.57
CA ASN A 53 10.02 -41.22 17.06
C ASN A 53 10.92 -41.85 15.97
N TYR A 54 12.22 -41.91 16.22
CA TYR A 54 13.20 -42.23 15.19
C TYR A 54 13.38 -43.74 14.99
N SER A 55 13.37 -44.18 13.72
CA SER A 55 13.74 -45.55 13.33
C SER A 55 15.09 -45.55 12.59
N PRO A 56 16.16 -46.18 13.12
CA PRO A 56 17.47 -46.19 12.46
C PRO A 56 17.44 -46.98 11.14
N LYS A 57 16.62 -48.02 11.05
CA LYS A 57 16.33 -48.72 9.79
C LYS A 57 15.33 -47.88 8.94
N PRO A 58 15.55 -47.74 7.62
CA PRO A 58 14.58 -47.13 6.70
C PRO A 58 13.39 -48.07 6.44
N SER A 59 12.30 -47.55 5.87
CA SER A 59 11.21 -48.35 5.28
C SER A 59 11.68 -49.24 4.12
N GLY A 60 10.83 -50.18 3.71
CA GLY A 60 11.01 -51.00 2.52
C GLY A 60 11.03 -50.20 1.19
N PRO A 61 11.13 -50.87 0.04
CA PRO A 61 11.23 -50.20 -1.26
C PRO A 61 10.06 -49.23 -1.52
N VAL A 62 10.37 -48.08 -2.12
CA VAL A 62 9.34 -47.17 -2.67
C VAL A 62 8.74 -47.78 -3.93
N SER A 63 7.44 -47.60 -4.12
CA SER A 63 6.86 -47.64 -5.47
C SER A 63 7.42 -46.47 -6.29
N VAL A 64 7.82 -46.74 -7.53
CA VAL A 64 8.36 -45.73 -8.45
C VAL A 64 7.64 -45.85 -9.79
N PRO A 65 6.98 -44.78 -10.28
CA PRO A 65 6.66 -43.53 -9.58
C PRO A 65 5.54 -43.74 -8.55
N GLN A 66 5.35 -42.77 -7.65
CA GLN A 66 4.32 -42.79 -6.61
C GLN A 66 3.47 -41.51 -6.72
N VAL A 67 2.41 -41.60 -7.52
CA VAL A 67 1.53 -40.47 -7.88
C VAL A 67 0.11 -40.57 -7.30
N SER A 68 -0.19 -41.60 -6.52
CA SER A 68 -1.50 -41.85 -5.89
C SER A 68 -1.37 -42.01 -4.37
N ALA A 69 -2.37 -41.56 -3.62
CA ALA A 69 -2.48 -41.81 -2.18
C ALA A 69 -2.98 -43.23 -1.83
N ASP A 70 -3.50 -43.97 -2.81
CA ASP A 70 -4.05 -45.32 -2.61
C ASP A 70 -2.94 -46.39 -2.61
N CYS A 71 -2.02 -46.27 -1.63
CA CYS A 71 -1.01 -47.27 -1.33
C CYS A 71 -1.28 -47.94 0.03
N PRO A 72 -0.74 -49.14 0.29
CA PRO A 72 -0.73 -49.72 1.62
C PRO A 72 -0.03 -48.77 2.63
N PRO A 73 -0.44 -48.76 3.92
CA PRO A 73 0.39 -48.21 4.99
C PRO A 73 1.75 -48.90 5.01
N ASP A 74 2.79 -48.22 5.52
CA ASP A 74 4.04 -48.91 5.82
C ASP A 74 3.79 -50.05 6.82
N PRO A 75 4.33 -51.27 6.59
CA PRO A 75 4.38 -52.28 7.62
C PRO A 75 5.32 -51.85 8.76
N PRO A 76 5.15 -52.40 9.98
CA PRO A 76 6.21 -52.32 10.98
C PRO A 76 7.51 -52.95 10.44
N LEU A 77 8.63 -52.38 10.83
CA LEU A 77 9.97 -52.91 10.54
C LEU A 77 10.15 -54.23 11.28
N PRO A 78 10.89 -55.23 10.73
CA PRO A 78 11.02 -56.55 11.36
C PRO A 78 11.47 -56.48 12.83
N PHE A 79 10.62 -57.05 13.69
CA PHE A 79 10.71 -57.13 15.14
C PHE A 79 10.40 -58.57 15.59
N GLN A 80 10.85 -58.98 16.78
CA GLN A 80 10.59 -60.32 17.33
C GLN A 80 9.21 -60.40 18.00
N GLU A 81 8.67 -61.61 18.13
CA GLU A 81 7.41 -61.83 18.82
C GLU A 81 7.53 -61.46 20.31
N GLY A 82 6.72 -60.51 20.77
CA GLY A 82 6.81 -59.91 22.10
C GLY A 82 7.65 -58.62 22.18
N GLU A 83 8.44 -58.28 21.15
CA GLU A 83 8.95 -56.90 20.99
C GLU A 83 7.82 -55.97 20.52
N ALA A 84 7.97 -54.67 20.78
CA ALA A 84 6.97 -53.70 20.36
C ALA A 84 7.26 -53.15 18.94
N PRO A 85 6.23 -52.88 18.12
CA PRO A 85 6.39 -52.55 16.70
C PRO A 85 7.07 -51.20 16.49
N ILE A 86 8.13 -51.21 15.68
CA ILE A 86 8.84 -50.01 15.23
C ILE A 86 8.37 -49.67 13.82
N PHE A 87 7.85 -48.46 13.61
CA PHE A 87 7.42 -47.99 12.28
C PHE A 87 8.49 -47.10 11.63
N PRO A 88 8.55 -47.05 10.29
CA PRO A 88 9.56 -46.27 9.57
C PRO A 88 9.29 -44.77 9.63
N SER A 89 10.20 -44.03 10.27
CA SER A 89 10.16 -42.58 10.39
C SER A 89 10.86 -41.86 9.21
N PRO A 90 10.43 -40.64 8.82
CA PRO A 90 11.13 -39.80 7.85
C PRO A 90 12.31 -39.01 8.45
N MET A 91 12.62 -39.17 9.74
CA MET A 91 13.77 -38.53 10.40
C MET A 91 15.10 -39.22 10.02
N TYR A 92 16.22 -38.53 10.22
CA TYR A 92 17.57 -38.99 9.88
C TYR A 92 18.61 -38.53 10.91
N ASP A 93 19.79 -39.16 10.93
CA ASP A 93 20.77 -39.10 12.03
C ASP A 93 21.11 -37.67 12.44
N ALA A 94 21.56 -36.85 11.47
CA ALA A 94 22.00 -35.48 11.67
C ALA A 94 20.89 -34.41 11.57
N LEU A 95 19.61 -34.82 11.58
CA LEU A 95 18.48 -33.90 11.42
C LEU A 95 18.38 -32.90 12.58
N HIS A 96 18.41 -31.62 12.22
CA HIS A 96 18.02 -30.51 13.09
C HIS A 96 16.77 -29.86 12.52
N THR A 97 15.89 -29.38 13.41
CA THR A 97 14.70 -28.60 13.06
C THR A 97 15.03 -27.43 12.13
N ASN A 98 14.02 -27.02 11.35
CA ASN A 98 14.08 -25.83 10.49
C ASN A 98 13.37 -24.63 11.15
N ILE A 99 12.97 -24.74 12.41
CA ILE A 99 12.14 -23.78 13.15
C ILE A 99 12.82 -23.51 14.50
N PRO A 100 13.01 -22.25 14.92
CA PRO A 100 13.61 -21.95 16.23
C PRO A 100 12.82 -22.54 17.41
N ARG A 101 13.50 -22.96 18.48
CA ARG A 101 12.87 -23.60 19.65
C ARG A 101 11.74 -22.77 20.26
N ALA A 102 11.90 -21.45 20.31
CA ALA A 102 10.90 -20.51 20.83
C ALA A 102 9.60 -20.44 20.00
N LEU A 103 9.60 -20.85 18.72
CA LEU A 103 8.38 -20.96 17.91
C LEU A 103 7.76 -22.35 17.95
N MET A 104 8.58 -23.38 18.17
CA MET A 104 8.17 -24.77 18.01
C MET A 104 7.49 -25.36 19.26
N GLY A 105 7.69 -24.77 20.44
CA GLY A 105 7.09 -25.22 21.70
C GLY A 105 5.56 -25.11 21.78
N TYR A 106 4.98 -25.74 22.80
CA TYR A 106 3.57 -25.63 23.18
C TYR A 106 3.39 -24.46 24.15
N SER A 107 2.17 -23.92 24.23
CA SER A 107 1.82 -22.77 25.09
C SER A 107 2.12 -22.95 26.59
N ASP A 108 2.08 -24.17 27.11
CA ASP A 108 2.19 -24.51 28.54
C ASP A 108 3.44 -25.32 28.92
N LEU A 109 4.35 -25.58 27.98
CA LEU A 109 5.63 -26.23 28.27
C LEU A 109 6.75 -25.63 27.40
N PRO A 110 7.68 -24.83 27.96
CA PRO A 110 8.81 -24.32 27.19
C PRO A 110 9.83 -25.41 26.84
N ILE A 111 10.48 -25.28 25.67
CA ILE A 111 11.66 -26.11 25.34
C ILE A 111 12.86 -25.59 26.15
N PRO A 112 13.63 -26.45 26.84
CA PRO A 112 14.75 -26.06 27.72
C PRO A 112 15.75 -25.05 27.12
N GLU A 113 16.35 -24.23 27.98
CA GLU A 113 17.19 -23.10 27.55
C GLU A 113 18.60 -23.48 27.07
N ASP A 114 19.09 -24.64 27.52
CA ASP A 114 20.34 -25.27 27.11
C ASP A 114 20.25 -25.98 25.74
N THR A 115 19.03 -26.16 25.20
CA THR A 115 18.79 -26.72 23.87
C THR A 115 19.25 -25.76 22.77
N LEU A 116 19.80 -26.32 21.68
CA LEU A 116 20.21 -25.55 20.48
C LEU A 116 19.04 -24.71 19.93
N VAL A 117 19.36 -23.55 19.34
CA VAL A 117 18.34 -22.62 18.82
C VAL A 117 17.47 -23.26 17.75
N PHE A 118 18.04 -24.17 16.96
CA PHE A 118 17.34 -25.17 16.16
C PHE A 118 17.57 -26.56 16.78
N PRO A 119 16.63 -27.07 17.61
CA PRO A 119 16.77 -28.37 18.27
C PRO A 119 17.03 -29.53 17.29
N SER A 120 17.73 -30.56 17.76
CA SER A 120 17.88 -31.84 17.07
C SER A 120 16.57 -32.65 17.07
N ARG A 121 16.52 -33.74 16.29
CA ARG A 121 15.40 -34.71 16.38
C ARG A 121 15.24 -35.33 17.77
N GLU A 122 16.32 -35.45 18.55
CA GLU A 122 16.32 -36.11 19.87
C GLU A 122 15.75 -35.18 20.94
N ASP A 123 16.15 -33.90 20.92
CA ASP A 123 15.60 -32.86 21.79
C ASP A 123 14.07 -32.77 21.65
N ILE A 124 13.58 -32.76 20.40
CA ILE A 124 12.13 -32.71 20.12
C ILE A 124 11.43 -33.99 20.55
N GLN A 125 12.00 -35.17 20.32
CA GLN A 125 11.39 -36.43 20.75
C GLN A 125 11.27 -36.49 22.29
N ASN A 126 12.34 -36.14 23.01
CA ASN A 126 12.35 -36.09 24.48
C ASN A 126 11.32 -35.08 25.00
N TYR A 127 11.25 -33.89 24.41
CA TYR A 127 10.28 -32.85 24.74
C TYR A 127 8.81 -33.26 24.48
N VAL A 128 8.56 -34.06 23.43
CA VAL A 128 7.21 -34.58 23.14
C VAL A 128 6.82 -35.71 24.11
N VAL A 129 7.78 -36.54 24.55
CA VAL A 129 7.58 -37.52 25.64
C VAL A 129 7.30 -36.81 26.98
N GLU A 130 8.01 -35.71 27.28
CA GLU A 130 7.77 -34.88 28.46
C GLU A 130 6.33 -34.34 28.49
N TYR A 131 5.88 -33.71 27.40
CA TYR A 131 4.54 -33.15 27.27
C TYR A 131 3.41 -34.19 27.37
N ALA A 132 3.70 -35.45 27.01
CA ALA A 132 2.74 -36.55 27.07
C ALA A 132 2.49 -37.08 28.49
N LYS A 133 3.38 -36.86 29.47
CA LYS A 133 3.35 -37.52 30.80
C LYS A 133 1.96 -37.54 31.44
N ASP A 134 1.36 -36.37 31.61
CA ASP A 134 0.08 -36.20 32.32
C ASP A 134 -1.09 -36.92 31.63
N ILE A 135 -1.05 -37.01 30.29
CA ILE A 135 -2.11 -37.59 29.45
C ILE A 135 -1.76 -39.00 28.94
N ARG A 136 -0.62 -39.58 29.33
CA ARG A 136 -0.16 -40.91 28.85
C ARG A 136 -1.16 -42.02 29.17
N HIS A 137 -1.92 -41.87 30.25
CA HIS A 137 -2.97 -42.80 30.67
C HIS A 137 -4.18 -42.87 29.70
N LEU A 138 -4.30 -41.91 28.77
CA LEU A 138 -5.31 -41.91 27.70
C LEU A 138 -4.81 -42.65 26.43
N ILE A 139 -3.54 -43.04 26.38
CA ILE A 139 -2.87 -43.56 25.17
C ILE A 139 -2.82 -45.08 25.17
N GLN A 140 -3.47 -45.67 24.17
CA GLN A 140 -3.35 -47.08 23.80
C GLN A 140 -2.20 -47.21 22.80
N PHE A 141 -1.01 -47.52 23.30
CA PHE A 141 0.19 -47.79 22.52
C PHE A 141 0.09 -49.13 21.77
N SER A 142 0.96 -49.30 20.76
CA SER A 142 1.00 -50.47 19.88
C SER A 142 -0.36 -50.88 19.30
N THR A 143 -1.26 -49.91 19.12
CA THR A 143 -2.67 -50.12 18.76
C THR A 143 -2.99 -49.36 17.47
N GLN A 144 -3.11 -50.10 16.37
CA GLN A 144 -3.32 -49.53 15.04
C GLN A 144 -4.82 -49.48 14.69
N VAL A 145 -5.33 -48.29 14.37
CA VAL A 145 -6.67 -48.13 13.79
C VAL A 145 -6.68 -48.71 12.37
N ARG A 146 -7.63 -49.60 12.09
CA ARG A 146 -7.79 -50.29 10.80
C ARG A 146 -8.93 -49.73 9.96
N ASP A 147 -10.03 -49.33 10.59
CA ASP A 147 -11.26 -48.84 9.94
C ASP A 147 -12.00 -47.89 10.90
N VAL A 148 -12.63 -46.86 10.35
CA VAL A 148 -13.41 -45.85 11.06
C VAL A 148 -14.69 -45.64 10.25
N ARG A 149 -15.81 -46.19 10.74
CA ARG A 149 -17.09 -46.16 10.01
C ARG A 149 -18.07 -45.19 10.65
N LEU A 150 -18.65 -44.33 9.84
CA LEU A 150 -19.81 -43.53 10.21
C LEU A 150 -21.07 -44.40 10.24
N ARG A 151 -21.85 -44.29 11.31
CA ARG A 151 -23.28 -44.60 11.36
C ARG A 151 -24.03 -43.35 11.79
N VAL A 152 -25.06 -42.95 11.05
CA VAL A 152 -25.99 -41.91 11.49
C VAL A 152 -27.20 -42.59 12.11
N VAL A 153 -27.53 -42.26 13.35
CA VAL A 153 -28.67 -42.82 14.10
C VAL A 153 -29.48 -41.64 14.64
N ASP A 154 -30.76 -41.57 14.30
CA ASP A 154 -31.68 -40.48 14.69
C ASP A 154 -31.15 -39.05 14.42
N GLY A 155 -30.30 -38.91 13.39
CA GLY A 155 -29.64 -37.65 13.02
C GLY A 155 -28.32 -37.35 13.75
N LYS A 156 -27.91 -38.18 14.72
CA LYS A 156 -26.61 -38.08 15.39
C LYS A 156 -25.54 -38.91 14.67
N ASP A 157 -24.36 -38.32 14.47
CA ASP A 157 -23.17 -39.04 14.01
C ASP A 157 -22.64 -39.97 15.11
N LEU A 158 -22.34 -41.22 14.75
CA LEU A 158 -21.63 -42.19 15.60
C LEU A 158 -20.50 -42.85 14.79
N TRP A 159 -19.33 -42.99 15.39
CA TRP A 159 -18.12 -43.45 14.72
C TRP A 159 -17.62 -44.77 15.32
N ASP A 160 -17.78 -45.86 14.58
CA ASP A 160 -17.22 -47.16 14.96
C ASP A 160 -15.75 -47.22 14.56
N VAL A 161 -14.86 -47.07 15.54
CA VAL A 161 -13.41 -47.16 15.38
C VAL A 161 -12.97 -48.60 15.67
N THR A 162 -12.38 -49.24 14.67
CA THR A 162 -11.84 -50.60 14.78
C THR A 162 -10.32 -50.58 14.84
N THR A 163 -9.78 -51.23 15.85
CA THR A 163 -8.36 -51.23 16.25
C THR A 163 -7.81 -52.65 16.31
N VAL A 164 -6.51 -52.80 16.08
CA VAL A 164 -5.78 -54.05 16.32
C VAL A 164 -4.60 -53.76 17.24
N CYS A 165 -4.48 -54.50 18.34
CA CYS A 165 -3.27 -54.52 19.14
C CYS A 165 -2.19 -55.29 18.36
N LEU A 166 -1.09 -54.62 18.05
CA LEU A 166 0.03 -55.18 17.28
C LEU A 166 0.94 -56.12 18.09
N LEU A 167 0.74 -56.20 19.42
CA LEU A 167 1.46 -57.11 20.31
C LEU A 167 0.78 -58.49 20.41
N THR A 168 -0.56 -58.53 20.40
CA THR A 168 -1.35 -59.77 20.57
C THR A 168 -2.11 -60.20 19.31
N GLY A 169 -2.27 -59.31 18.33
CA GLY A 169 -3.14 -59.50 17.17
C GLY A 169 -4.63 -59.21 17.44
N ASP A 170 -5.03 -58.93 18.69
CA ASP A 170 -6.44 -58.74 19.07
C ASP A 170 -7.09 -57.58 18.32
N ALA A 171 -8.17 -57.87 17.58
CA ALA A 171 -9.05 -56.86 17.01
C ALA A 171 -10.14 -56.44 18.03
N ARG A 172 -10.39 -55.13 18.13
CA ARG A 172 -11.44 -54.54 18.98
C ARG A 172 -12.14 -53.40 18.25
N SER A 173 -13.44 -53.24 18.46
CA SER A 173 -14.22 -52.11 17.92
C SER A 173 -14.93 -51.37 19.05
N ALA A 174 -14.98 -50.04 18.98
CA ALA A 174 -15.70 -49.20 19.92
C ALA A 174 -16.32 -47.99 19.19
N THR A 175 -17.51 -47.57 19.64
CA THR A 175 -18.22 -46.41 19.09
C THR A 175 -17.87 -45.14 19.86
N TYR A 176 -17.71 -44.03 19.15
CA TYR A 176 -17.45 -42.68 19.68
C TYR A 176 -18.41 -41.66 19.07
N ASP A 177 -18.67 -40.55 19.76
CA ASP A 177 -19.48 -39.45 19.22
C ASP A 177 -18.67 -38.57 18.25
N ALA A 178 -17.35 -38.51 18.41
CA ALA A 178 -16.46 -37.67 17.61
C ALA A 178 -15.06 -38.29 17.40
N VAL A 179 -14.40 -37.90 16.30
CA VAL A 179 -13.08 -38.42 15.90
C VAL A 179 -12.14 -37.27 15.51
N VAL A 180 -10.96 -37.24 16.12
CA VAL A 180 -9.85 -36.34 15.79
C VAL A 180 -8.79 -37.11 15.01
N VAL A 181 -8.64 -36.80 13.73
CA VAL A 181 -7.58 -37.37 12.89
C VAL A 181 -6.34 -36.48 12.96
N VAL A 182 -5.22 -37.06 13.43
CA VAL A 182 -3.92 -36.38 13.52
C VAL A 182 -2.78 -37.13 12.82
N SER A 183 -3.09 -38.28 12.21
CA SER A 183 -2.19 -39.11 11.40
C SER A 183 -2.59 -39.08 9.91
N GLY A 184 -1.79 -39.68 9.01
CA GLY A 184 -2.08 -39.74 7.56
C GLY A 184 -1.40 -38.68 6.69
N HIS A 185 -0.50 -37.88 7.28
CA HIS A 185 0.38 -36.91 6.61
C HIS A 185 1.83 -37.31 6.93
N TYR A 186 2.75 -37.22 5.95
CA TYR A 186 4.16 -37.67 6.02
C TYR A 186 4.42 -39.18 5.96
N THR A 187 3.42 -39.98 5.59
CA THR A 187 3.53 -41.45 5.43
C THR A 187 3.71 -41.84 3.96
N ALA A 188 2.71 -41.57 3.12
CA ALA A 188 2.75 -41.83 1.68
C ALA A 188 3.66 -40.80 0.98
N VAL A 189 4.73 -41.24 0.33
CA VAL A 189 5.65 -40.37 -0.41
C VAL A 189 5.04 -39.90 -1.72
N TYR A 190 5.53 -38.79 -2.28
CA TYR A 190 5.21 -38.38 -3.66
C TYR A 190 6.46 -38.47 -4.53
N ILE A 191 6.43 -39.34 -5.55
CA ILE A 191 7.45 -39.42 -6.61
C ILE A 191 6.73 -39.18 -7.94
N PRO A 192 6.99 -38.08 -8.66
CA PRO A 192 6.32 -37.78 -9.93
C PRO A 192 6.65 -38.82 -11.00
N ASP A 193 5.72 -39.02 -11.95
CA ASP A 193 5.97 -39.81 -13.15
C ASP A 193 6.86 -39.01 -14.14
N ALA A 194 7.69 -39.73 -14.90
CA ALA A 194 8.63 -39.19 -15.88
C ALA A 194 8.93 -40.26 -16.94
N LYS A 195 9.31 -39.86 -18.16
CA LYS A 195 9.49 -40.82 -19.27
C LYS A 195 10.60 -41.83 -18.92
N GLY A 196 10.32 -43.12 -19.04
CA GLY A 196 11.27 -44.20 -18.75
C GLY A 196 11.52 -44.50 -17.26
N ILE A 197 10.84 -43.84 -16.31
CA ILE A 197 11.17 -43.97 -14.88
C ILE A 197 10.86 -45.36 -14.30
N ARG A 198 9.89 -46.08 -14.88
CA ARG A 198 9.45 -47.41 -14.41
C ARG A 198 10.45 -48.47 -14.85
N GLU A 199 10.72 -48.45 -16.15
CA GLU A 199 11.69 -49.28 -16.86
C GLU A 199 13.10 -49.10 -16.26
N PHE A 200 13.47 -47.86 -15.92
CA PHE A 200 14.72 -47.56 -15.22
C PHE A 200 14.76 -48.11 -13.79
N HIS A 201 13.65 -48.03 -13.05
CA HIS A 201 13.59 -48.58 -11.69
C HIS A 201 13.63 -50.12 -11.67
N GLU A 202 13.00 -50.77 -12.65
CA GLU A 202 13.00 -52.22 -12.82
C GLU A 202 14.39 -52.74 -13.25
N ALA A 203 15.08 -52.03 -14.15
CA ALA A 203 16.44 -52.38 -14.59
C ALA A 203 17.53 -52.03 -13.54
N HIS A 204 17.37 -50.93 -12.80
CA HIS A 204 18.36 -50.43 -11.83
C HIS A 204 17.74 -50.30 -10.41
N PRO A 205 17.33 -51.42 -9.79
CA PRO A 205 16.64 -51.40 -8.50
C PRO A 205 17.51 -50.80 -7.40
N GLY A 206 16.91 -49.90 -6.61
CA GLY A 206 17.58 -49.20 -5.51
C GLY A 206 18.29 -47.89 -5.88
N VAL A 207 18.45 -47.57 -7.17
CA VAL A 207 18.99 -46.26 -7.59
C VAL A 207 18.01 -45.12 -7.25
N ILE A 208 16.72 -45.31 -7.53
CA ILE A 208 15.67 -44.32 -7.20
C ILE A 208 15.16 -44.53 -5.76
N SER A 209 15.09 -43.43 -5.00
CA SER A 209 14.66 -43.40 -3.60
C SER A 209 13.94 -42.08 -3.25
N HIS A 210 13.33 -42.02 -2.06
CA HIS A 210 12.75 -40.78 -1.50
C HIS A 210 13.47 -40.37 -0.21
N SER A 211 13.45 -39.08 0.12
CA SER A 211 14.04 -38.48 1.33
C SER A 211 13.65 -39.19 2.65
N LYS A 212 12.46 -39.80 2.72
CA LYS A 212 12.02 -40.69 3.82
C LYS A 212 13.03 -41.82 4.15
N HIS A 213 13.78 -42.28 3.14
CA HIS A 213 14.78 -43.36 3.24
C HIS A 213 16.22 -42.86 3.36
N TYR A 214 16.40 -41.55 3.60
CA TYR A 214 17.67 -40.99 4.03
C TYR A 214 17.89 -41.27 5.53
N ARG A 215 19.15 -41.43 5.93
CA ARG A 215 19.56 -41.66 7.34
C ARG A 215 20.87 -40.93 7.61
N ASN A 216 21.87 -41.16 6.75
CA ASN A 216 23.13 -40.42 6.71
C ASN A 216 23.69 -40.42 5.28
N ALA A 217 24.82 -39.73 5.09
CA ALA A 217 25.47 -39.54 3.80
C ALA A 217 26.35 -40.72 3.35
N GLU A 218 26.75 -41.61 4.26
CA GLU A 218 27.83 -42.60 4.03
C GLU A 218 27.57 -43.53 2.84
N LYS A 219 26.32 -43.92 2.63
CA LYS A 219 25.91 -44.76 1.48
C LYS A 219 26.03 -44.09 0.10
N PHE A 220 26.41 -42.82 0.07
CA PHE A 220 26.60 -41.99 -1.13
C PHE A 220 28.06 -41.59 -1.39
N THR A 221 29.03 -42.06 -0.59
CA THR A 221 30.46 -41.83 -0.84
C THR A 221 30.87 -42.26 -2.25
N ASP A 222 31.60 -41.40 -2.96
CA ASP A 222 32.11 -41.55 -4.34
C ASP A 222 31.06 -41.86 -5.43
N LYS A 223 29.77 -41.80 -5.10
CA LYS A 223 28.65 -42.01 -6.04
C LYS A 223 28.25 -40.74 -6.77
N LYS A 224 27.79 -40.86 -8.01
CA LYS A 224 27.13 -39.80 -8.77
C LYS A 224 25.65 -39.72 -8.39
N VAL A 225 25.23 -38.60 -7.79
CA VAL A 225 23.91 -38.48 -7.16
C VAL A 225 23.11 -37.32 -7.75
N VAL A 226 21.79 -37.51 -7.89
CA VAL A 226 20.82 -36.46 -8.23
C VAL A 226 19.81 -36.30 -7.09
N ILE A 227 19.59 -35.08 -6.62
CA ILE A 227 18.55 -34.72 -5.64
C ILE A 227 17.44 -33.98 -6.38
N VAL A 228 16.17 -34.35 -6.16
CA VAL A 228 15.03 -33.74 -6.86
C VAL A 228 14.18 -32.93 -5.89
N GLY A 229 14.24 -31.60 -6.04
CA GLY A 229 13.52 -30.62 -5.22
C GLY A 229 14.39 -29.92 -4.18
N ASN A 230 14.29 -28.58 -4.12
CA ASN A 230 15.07 -27.67 -3.28
C ASN A 230 14.29 -27.14 -2.05
N ALA A 231 13.36 -27.93 -1.52
CA ALA A 231 12.72 -27.67 -0.22
C ALA A 231 13.65 -28.06 0.95
N ALA A 232 13.22 -27.83 2.20
CA ALA A 232 14.04 -28.02 3.41
C ALA A 232 14.81 -29.35 3.46
N SER A 233 14.14 -30.48 3.26
CA SER A 233 14.79 -31.80 3.25
C SER A 233 15.74 -31.99 2.05
N GLY A 234 15.44 -31.38 0.90
CA GLY A 234 16.31 -31.44 -0.27
C GLY A 234 17.63 -30.71 -0.04
N LEU A 235 17.58 -29.48 0.47
CA LEU A 235 18.77 -28.67 0.75
C LEU A 235 19.66 -29.28 1.85
N ASP A 236 19.07 -29.77 2.94
CA ASP A 236 19.84 -30.40 4.04
C ASP A 236 20.45 -31.74 3.60
N ILE A 237 19.71 -32.59 2.88
CA ILE A 237 20.24 -33.85 2.33
C ILE A 237 21.33 -33.57 1.29
N SER A 238 21.15 -32.60 0.39
CA SER A 238 22.20 -32.18 -0.55
C SER A 238 23.47 -31.72 0.18
N ALA A 239 23.32 -30.84 1.17
CA ALA A 239 24.44 -30.30 1.95
C ALA A 239 25.20 -31.36 2.77
N GLN A 240 24.56 -32.50 3.08
CA GLN A 240 25.22 -33.64 3.73
C GLN A 240 25.89 -34.56 2.69
N ILE A 241 25.24 -34.82 1.55
CA ILE A 241 25.75 -35.71 0.49
C ILE A 241 26.93 -35.10 -0.29
N SER A 242 26.90 -33.81 -0.62
CA SER A 242 27.96 -33.14 -1.41
C SER A 242 29.34 -33.10 -0.74
N ARG A 243 29.42 -33.53 0.53
CA ARG A 243 30.66 -33.69 1.30
C ARG A 243 31.37 -35.02 1.00
N VAL A 244 30.65 -36.02 0.49
CA VAL A 244 31.15 -37.39 0.25
C VAL A 244 30.89 -37.91 -1.16
N SER A 245 29.88 -37.40 -1.87
CA SER A 245 29.55 -37.85 -3.22
C SER A 245 30.58 -37.38 -4.26
N LYS A 246 30.63 -38.11 -5.38
CA LYS A 246 31.31 -37.66 -6.59
C LYS A 246 30.73 -36.31 -7.02
N LYS A 247 31.60 -35.39 -7.44
CA LYS A 247 31.20 -34.03 -7.83
C LYS A 247 31.07 -33.91 -9.35
N PRO A 248 30.15 -33.09 -9.87
CA PRO A 248 29.13 -32.34 -9.12
C PRO A 248 28.02 -33.23 -8.54
N LEU A 249 27.50 -32.86 -7.36
CA LEU A 249 26.19 -33.32 -6.89
C LEU A 249 25.14 -32.54 -7.70
N LEU A 250 24.18 -33.22 -8.32
CA LEU A 250 23.16 -32.54 -9.14
C LEU A 250 21.89 -32.27 -8.32
N LEU A 251 21.34 -31.06 -8.41
CA LEU A 251 20.10 -30.64 -7.75
C LEU A 251 19.07 -30.24 -8.81
N SER A 252 18.14 -31.15 -9.12
CA SER A 252 17.06 -30.93 -10.10
C SER A 252 15.92 -30.14 -9.49
N VAL A 253 15.56 -29.00 -10.10
CA VAL A 253 14.54 -28.07 -9.59
C VAL A 253 13.54 -27.62 -10.65
N ARG A 254 12.37 -27.16 -10.17
CA ARG A 254 11.35 -26.44 -10.98
C ARG A 254 11.43 -24.91 -10.80
N SER A 255 12.16 -24.44 -9.78
CA SER A 255 12.20 -23.02 -9.40
C SER A 255 13.57 -22.74 -8.79
N PRO A 256 14.29 -21.67 -9.19
CA PRO A 256 15.70 -21.52 -8.83
C PRO A 256 15.99 -21.50 -7.34
N THR A 257 17.09 -22.14 -6.94
CA THR A 257 17.62 -22.05 -5.57
C THR A 257 18.33 -20.72 -5.38
N SER A 258 18.07 -20.02 -4.28
CA SER A 258 18.81 -18.81 -3.91
C SER A 258 20.31 -19.12 -3.73
N GLU A 259 21.18 -18.30 -4.32
CA GLU A 259 22.65 -18.47 -4.34
C GLU A 259 23.26 -19.01 -3.04
N ALA A 260 22.93 -18.40 -1.89
CA ALA A 260 23.47 -18.80 -0.59
C ALA A 260 23.06 -20.22 -0.13
N ASN A 261 21.87 -20.68 -0.51
CA ASN A 261 21.42 -22.06 -0.25
C ASN A 261 22.04 -23.05 -1.25
N LEU A 262 22.25 -22.65 -2.51
CA LEU A 262 22.91 -23.48 -3.50
C LEU A 262 24.38 -23.70 -3.13
N ALA A 263 25.08 -22.63 -2.75
CA ALA A 263 26.45 -22.67 -2.23
C ALA A 263 26.57 -23.54 -0.97
N TYR A 264 25.65 -23.41 -0.01
CA TYR A 264 25.59 -24.28 1.18
C TYR A 264 25.32 -25.75 0.84
N SER A 265 24.45 -26.02 -0.15
CA SER A 265 24.14 -27.39 -0.57
C SER A 265 25.31 -28.09 -1.26
N GLY A 266 26.31 -27.33 -1.76
CA GLY A 266 27.46 -27.86 -2.49
C GLY A 266 27.08 -28.58 -3.80
N ALA A 267 25.92 -28.24 -4.35
CA ALA A 267 25.33 -28.87 -5.53
C ALA A 267 25.34 -27.93 -6.74
N GLU A 268 25.27 -28.53 -7.92
CA GLU A 268 25.06 -27.86 -9.21
C GLU A 268 23.56 -27.94 -9.55
N GLU A 269 22.92 -26.80 -9.79
CA GLU A 269 21.50 -26.75 -10.12
C GLU A 269 21.28 -27.18 -11.58
N VAL A 270 20.31 -28.08 -11.80
CA VAL A 270 19.90 -28.57 -13.11
C VAL A 270 18.38 -28.48 -13.28
N PRO A 271 17.85 -28.45 -14.52
CA PRO A 271 16.41 -28.42 -14.76
C PRO A 271 15.66 -29.66 -14.26
N ILE A 272 14.36 -29.71 -14.51
CA ILE A 272 13.52 -30.88 -14.24
C ILE A 272 14.01 -32.06 -15.12
N ILE A 273 14.00 -33.26 -14.54
CA ILE A 273 14.20 -34.52 -15.27
C ILE A 273 13.07 -34.70 -16.30
N GLU A 274 13.42 -34.87 -17.57
CA GLU A 274 12.49 -35.15 -18.66
C GLU A 274 12.36 -36.67 -18.90
N GLU A 275 13.49 -37.37 -18.99
CA GLU A 275 13.57 -38.77 -19.37
C GLU A 275 14.68 -39.52 -18.63
N PHE A 276 14.41 -40.75 -18.21
CA PHE A 276 15.37 -41.73 -17.71
C PHE A 276 15.85 -42.62 -18.86
N LEU A 277 17.16 -42.80 -18.98
CA LEU A 277 17.83 -43.52 -20.07
C LEU A 277 18.39 -44.84 -19.53
N VAL A 278 17.64 -45.92 -19.75
CA VAL A 278 17.85 -47.23 -19.10
C VAL A 278 19.24 -47.81 -19.38
N GLU A 279 19.62 -47.97 -20.65
CA GLU A 279 20.90 -48.60 -21.07
C GLU A 279 22.13 -47.85 -20.55
N GLU A 280 22.05 -46.54 -20.39
CA GLU A 280 23.18 -45.68 -20.00
C GLU A 280 23.23 -45.40 -18.49
N ARG A 281 22.30 -45.99 -17.73
CA ARG A 281 21.94 -45.61 -16.34
C ARG A 281 21.89 -44.08 -16.18
N GLY A 282 21.30 -43.40 -17.17
CA GLY A 282 21.39 -41.96 -17.37
C GLY A 282 20.07 -41.20 -17.22
N ILE A 283 20.17 -39.88 -17.24
CA ILE A 283 19.05 -38.93 -17.11
C ILE A 283 19.20 -37.84 -18.17
N ARG A 284 18.10 -37.45 -18.83
CA ARG A 284 17.98 -36.22 -19.63
C ARG A 284 17.17 -35.17 -18.85
N PHE A 285 17.66 -33.94 -18.87
CA PHE A 285 16.98 -32.76 -18.31
C PHE A 285 16.35 -31.91 -19.43
N GLN A 286 15.40 -31.04 -19.06
CA GLN A 286 14.62 -30.21 -20.00
C GLN A 286 15.44 -29.19 -20.84
N ASP A 287 16.72 -28.97 -20.54
CA ASP A 287 17.66 -28.19 -21.37
C ASP A 287 18.35 -29.04 -22.45
N GLY A 288 18.07 -30.34 -22.51
CA GLY A 288 18.73 -31.32 -23.37
C GLY A 288 20.02 -31.91 -22.79
N ARG A 289 20.47 -31.49 -21.59
CA ARG A 289 21.64 -32.07 -20.92
C ARG A 289 21.38 -33.55 -20.61
N ILE A 290 22.37 -34.40 -20.87
CA ILE A 290 22.35 -35.83 -20.52
C ILE A 290 23.47 -36.14 -19.53
N GLU A 291 23.13 -36.79 -18.43
CA GLU A 291 24.06 -37.23 -17.40
C GLU A 291 23.96 -38.75 -17.23
N LYS A 292 25.04 -39.46 -17.58
CA LYS A 292 25.14 -40.94 -17.55
C LYS A 292 25.71 -41.45 -16.21
N ASP A 293 25.69 -42.76 -15.99
CA ASP A 293 26.28 -43.41 -14.81
C ASP A 293 25.76 -42.86 -13.47
N ILE A 294 24.44 -42.67 -13.35
CA ILE A 294 23.80 -42.19 -12.12
C ILE A 294 23.70 -43.33 -11.11
N ASP A 295 24.24 -43.12 -9.91
CA ASP A 295 24.29 -44.16 -8.86
C ASP A 295 23.19 -44.01 -7.81
N ALA A 296 22.61 -42.81 -7.66
CA ALA A 296 21.41 -42.59 -6.87
C ALA A 296 20.59 -41.38 -7.33
N VAL A 297 19.27 -41.48 -7.21
CA VAL A 297 18.31 -40.38 -7.33
C VAL A 297 17.49 -40.31 -6.04
N ILE A 298 17.47 -39.15 -5.38
CA ILE A 298 16.72 -38.94 -4.14
C ILE A 298 15.65 -37.89 -4.36
N TYR A 299 14.40 -38.31 -4.36
CA TYR A 299 13.26 -37.42 -4.42
C TYR A 299 13.03 -36.75 -3.05
N ALA A 300 13.03 -35.41 -3.03
CA ALA A 300 12.63 -34.58 -1.90
C ALA A 300 11.31 -33.85 -2.20
N THR A 301 10.47 -34.47 -3.03
CA THR A 301 9.25 -33.91 -3.64
C THR A 301 8.01 -33.90 -2.73
N GLY A 302 8.09 -34.55 -1.56
CA GLY A 302 7.09 -34.41 -0.50
C GLY A 302 6.23 -35.66 -0.33
N TYR A 303 4.99 -35.45 0.12
CA TYR A 303 4.11 -36.51 0.61
C TYR A 303 2.67 -36.27 0.15
N LEU A 304 1.93 -37.36 0.03
CA LEU A 304 0.49 -37.36 -0.23
C LEU A 304 -0.28 -37.54 1.08
N PHE A 305 -1.44 -36.92 1.19
CA PHE A 305 -2.40 -37.22 2.25
C PHE A 305 -3.01 -38.60 2.01
N SER A 306 -3.05 -39.48 3.02
CA SER A 306 -3.72 -40.77 2.90
C SER A 306 -4.31 -41.22 4.23
N PHE A 307 -5.61 -41.57 4.22
CA PHE A 307 -6.36 -42.03 5.38
C PHE A 307 -7.03 -43.38 5.06
N PRO A 308 -6.25 -44.48 4.94
CA PRO A 308 -6.78 -45.77 4.47
C PRO A 308 -7.86 -46.36 5.39
N PHE A 309 -7.85 -45.98 6.68
CA PHE A 309 -8.89 -46.33 7.66
C PHE A 309 -10.22 -45.55 7.48
N LEU A 310 -10.29 -44.55 6.59
CA LEU A 310 -11.52 -43.78 6.27
C LEU A 310 -12.06 -44.08 4.86
N ARG A 311 -11.56 -45.12 4.18
CA ARG A 311 -12.04 -45.56 2.84
C ARG A 311 -13.54 -45.87 2.77
N SER A 312 -14.18 -46.15 3.91
CA SER A 312 -15.61 -46.42 4.06
C SER A 312 -16.48 -45.15 3.91
N LEU A 313 -15.97 -43.96 4.27
CA LEU A 313 -16.69 -42.69 4.14
C LEU A 313 -16.93 -42.31 2.66
N LYS A 314 -18.07 -41.65 2.39
CA LYS A 314 -18.50 -41.21 1.06
C LYS A 314 -19.06 -39.77 1.15
N PRO A 315 -18.68 -38.85 0.24
CA PRO A 315 -17.63 -38.98 -0.78
C PRO A 315 -16.24 -39.24 -0.18
N PRO A 316 -15.29 -39.82 -0.95
CA PRO A 316 -13.94 -40.06 -0.44
C PRO A 316 -13.22 -38.74 -0.17
N LEU A 317 -12.67 -38.59 1.02
CA LEU A 317 -11.95 -37.38 1.47
C LEU A 317 -10.69 -37.08 0.67
N VAL A 318 -10.11 -38.07 0.00
CA VAL A 318 -8.87 -37.98 -0.78
C VAL A 318 -9.08 -38.65 -2.12
N THR A 319 -8.59 -38.02 -3.18
CA THR A 319 -8.62 -38.53 -4.56
C THR A 319 -7.20 -38.90 -5.03
N ASP A 320 -6.40 -37.91 -5.43
CA ASP A 320 -5.02 -38.07 -5.92
C ASP A 320 -3.95 -37.98 -4.80
N GLY A 321 -4.36 -37.63 -3.58
CA GLY A 321 -3.46 -37.41 -2.45
C GLY A 321 -2.92 -36.00 -2.28
N ARG A 322 -3.18 -35.07 -3.21
CA ARG A 322 -2.67 -33.68 -3.14
C ARG A 322 -3.54 -32.79 -2.26
N ARG A 323 -4.79 -33.20 -2.01
CA ARG A 323 -5.77 -32.47 -1.19
C ARG A 323 -6.63 -33.44 -0.36
N VAL A 324 -7.09 -32.93 0.78
CA VAL A 324 -8.24 -33.45 1.53
C VAL A 324 -9.46 -32.57 1.25
N TYR A 325 -10.60 -33.17 0.92
CA TYR A 325 -11.86 -32.55 0.48
C TYR A 325 -12.95 -32.66 1.56
N GLY A 326 -14.00 -31.85 1.45
CA GLY A 326 -15.13 -31.84 2.37
C GLY A 326 -14.82 -31.11 3.68
N LEU A 327 -13.90 -30.13 3.68
CA LEU A 327 -13.37 -29.53 4.91
C LEU A 327 -13.56 -28.01 5.02
N TYR A 328 -14.17 -27.57 6.13
CA TYR A 328 -14.22 -26.16 6.53
C TYR A 328 -12.96 -25.75 7.31
N ARG A 329 -12.34 -24.62 6.92
CA ARG A 329 -11.12 -24.06 7.52
C ARG A 329 -9.96 -25.07 7.70
N HIS A 330 -9.88 -26.06 6.80
CA HIS A 330 -8.95 -27.20 6.87
C HIS A 330 -9.05 -28.00 8.19
N LEU A 331 -10.21 -28.00 8.86
CA LEU A 331 -10.41 -28.58 10.18
C LEU A 331 -11.65 -29.49 10.25
N PHE A 332 -12.86 -28.93 10.15
CA PHE A 332 -14.10 -29.68 10.32
C PHE A 332 -14.53 -30.36 9.02
N HIS A 333 -14.94 -31.62 9.07
CA HIS A 333 -15.66 -32.23 7.96
C HIS A 333 -17.05 -31.60 7.84
N ILE A 334 -17.43 -31.14 6.65
CA ILE A 334 -18.52 -30.18 6.45
C ILE A 334 -19.90 -30.79 6.71
N ASP A 335 -20.15 -32.00 6.20
CA ASP A 335 -21.42 -32.68 6.39
C ASP A 335 -21.50 -33.33 7.79
N HIS A 336 -20.36 -33.79 8.33
CA HIS A 336 -20.24 -34.45 9.64
C HIS A 336 -19.15 -33.79 10.54
N PRO A 337 -19.40 -32.61 11.16
CA PRO A 337 -18.39 -31.86 11.93
C PRO A 337 -17.98 -32.50 13.26
N THR A 338 -18.46 -33.71 13.56
CA THR A 338 -17.93 -34.60 14.60
C THR A 338 -16.61 -35.26 14.18
N LEU A 339 -16.26 -35.23 12.89
CA LEU A 339 -14.96 -35.59 12.35
C LEU A 339 -14.12 -34.33 12.09
N VAL A 340 -12.93 -34.26 12.68
CA VAL A 340 -11.98 -33.14 12.50
C VAL A 340 -10.58 -33.62 12.15
N PHE A 341 -9.87 -32.83 11.34
CA PHE A 341 -8.49 -33.07 10.92
C PHE A 341 -7.58 -31.95 11.42
N THR A 342 -6.60 -32.27 12.27
CA THR A 342 -5.62 -31.26 12.70
C THR A 342 -4.37 -31.31 11.83
N ARG A 343 -3.73 -30.14 11.63
CA ARG A 343 -2.44 -30.00 10.95
C ARG A 343 -2.41 -30.63 9.54
N LEU A 344 -3.49 -30.42 8.78
CA LEU A 344 -3.42 -30.54 7.31
C LEU A 344 -2.58 -29.42 6.67
N PRO A 345 -2.62 -28.15 7.13
CA PRO A 345 -1.81 -27.08 6.55
C PRO A 345 -0.31 -27.35 6.50
N ILE A 346 0.30 -26.94 5.38
CA ILE A 346 1.71 -27.08 5.04
C ILE A 346 2.34 -25.68 4.98
N LYS A 347 3.62 -25.57 5.37
CA LYS A 347 4.35 -24.32 5.67
C LYS A 347 3.95 -23.60 6.97
N VAL A 348 3.16 -24.24 7.84
CA VAL A 348 2.84 -23.74 9.20
C VAL A 348 3.79 -24.32 10.25
N VAL A 349 4.06 -23.57 11.33
CA VAL A 349 4.74 -24.12 12.52
C VAL A 349 3.80 -25.09 13.26
N PRO A 350 4.11 -26.40 13.40
CA PRO A 350 3.07 -27.40 13.63
C PRO A 350 2.37 -27.33 15.00
N PHE A 351 3.11 -27.23 16.11
CA PHE A 351 2.55 -27.46 17.45
C PHE A 351 1.55 -26.36 17.87
N PRO A 352 1.92 -25.05 17.89
CA PRO A 352 0.98 -23.99 18.26
C PRO A 352 -0.18 -23.82 17.25
N PHE A 353 0.02 -24.20 15.98
CA PHE A 353 -1.07 -24.24 15.00
C PHE A 353 -2.10 -25.34 15.35
N SER A 354 -1.63 -26.53 15.73
CA SER A 354 -2.49 -27.62 16.21
C SER A 354 -3.21 -27.27 17.52
N GLU A 355 -2.54 -26.60 18.46
CA GLU A 355 -3.20 -26.07 19.66
C GLU A 355 -4.33 -25.09 19.32
N SER A 356 -4.09 -24.18 18.35
CA SER A 356 -5.11 -23.22 17.91
C SER A 356 -6.32 -23.93 17.30
N GLN A 357 -6.12 -24.95 16.45
CA GLN A 357 -7.21 -25.78 15.94
C GLN A 357 -7.94 -26.54 17.07
N ALA A 358 -7.19 -27.10 18.03
CA ALA A 358 -7.73 -27.84 19.18
C ALA A 358 -8.59 -26.96 20.11
N ALA A 359 -8.17 -25.71 20.33
CA ALA A 359 -8.93 -24.74 21.12
C ALA A 359 -10.30 -24.39 20.50
N VAL A 360 -10.42 -24.48 19.17
CA VAL A 360 -11.70 -24.25 18.46
C VAL A 360 -12.62 -25.47 18.56
N PHE A 361 -12.19 -26.66 18.11
CA PHE A 361 -13.12 -27.80 18.04
C PHE A 361 -13.55 -28.34 19.41
N SER A 362 -12.68 -28.29 20.43
CA SER A 362 -13.07 -28.64 21.80
C SER A 362 -14.21 -27.76 22.32
N ARG A 363 -14.15 -26.44 22.05
CA ARG A 363 -15.21 -25.49 22.39
C ARG A 363 -16.46 -25.65 21.54
N THR A 364 -16.34 -25.92 20.23
CA THR A 364 -17.50 -26.16 19.35
C THR A 364 -18.27 -27.41 19.77
N TRP A 365 -17.60 -28.53 20.04
CA TRP A 365 -18.26 -29.75 20.54
C TRP A 365 -18.79 -29.62 21.97
N ALA A 366 -18.27 -28.67 22.76
CA ALA A 366 -18.85 -28.26 24.05
C ALA A 366 -19.99 -27.23 23.92
N ASN A 367 -20.43 -26.87 22.70
CA ASN A 367 -21.45 -25.86 22.39
C ASN A 367 -21.10 -24.42 22.83
N LEU A 368 -19.81 -24.13 23.03
CA LEU A 368 -19.31 -22.82 23.46
C LEU A 368 -18.96 -21.89 22.28
N LEU A 369 -18.65 -22.44 21.11
CA LEU A 369 -18.40 -21.66 19.88
C LEU A 369 -19.27 -22.18 18.73
N PRO A 370 -20.14 -21.32 18.12
CA PRO A 370 -21.01 -21.74 17.04
C PRO A 370 -20.22 -22.07 15.77
N LEU A 371 -20.69 -23.07 15.03
CA LEU A 371 -20.25 -23.38 13.67
C LEU A 371 -21.26 -22.77 12.68
N PRO A 372 -20.82 -22.17 11.56
CA PRO A 372 -21.73 -21.67 10.52
C PRO A 372 -22.50 -22.81 9.85
N SER A 373 -23.49 -22.46 9.03
CA SER A 373 -24.32 -23.45 8.33
C SER A 373 -23.51 -24.29 7.35
N THR A 374 -24.01 -25.50 7.03
CA THR A 374 -23.38 -26.41 6.08
C THR A 374 -23.16 -25.76 4.71
N GLU A 375 -24.07 -24.88 4.26
CA GLU A 375 -23.92 -24.20 2.96
C GLU A 375 -22.88 -23.07 3.00
N GLU A 376 -22.77 -22.30 4.09
CA GLU A 376 -21.66 -21.35 4.28
C GLU A 376 -20.30 -22.08 4.35
N MET A 377 -20.27 -23.27 4.95
CA MET A 377 -19.07 -24.11 4.98
C MET A 377 -18.71 -24.66 3.59
N LYS A 378 -19.69 -25.09 2.78
CA LYS A 378 -19.49 -25.51 1.38
C LYS A 378 -19.05 -24.36 0.49
N GLN A 379 -19.65 -23.17 0.65
CA GLN A 379 -19.21 -21.97 -0.05
C GLN A 379 -17.76 -21.62 0.31
N TRP A 380 -17.40 -21.64 1.59
CA TRP A 380 -16.01 -21.39 2.00
C TRP A 380 -15.03 -22.39 1.37
N GLU A 381 -15.36 -23.69 1.36
CA GLU A 381 -14.50 -24.69 0.72
C GLU A 381 -14.42 -24.47 -0.80
N ALA A 382 -15.52 -24.14 -1.47
CA ALA A 382 -15.54 -23.86 -2.90
C ALA A 382 -14.68 -22.63 -3.26
N GLU A 383 -14.84 -21.52 -2.53
CA GLU A 383 -14.02 -20.32 -2.74
C GLU A 383 -12.52 -20.58 -2.47
N GLU A 384 -12.17 -21.32 -1.42
CA GLU A 384 -10.77 -21.61 -1.12
C GLU A 384 -10.18 -22.70 -2.02
N ALA A 385 -11.01 -23.59 -2.57
CA ALA A 385 -10.68 -24.52 -3.65
C ALA A 385 -10.34 -23.77 -4.95
N GLU A 386 -11.16 -22.79 -5.32
CA GLU A 386 -10.99 -21.94 -6.50
C GLU A 386 -9.66 -21.17 -6.43
N LYS A 387 -9.41 -20.48 -5.31
CA LYS A 387 -8.19 -19.65 -5.10
C LYS A 387 -6.88 -20.46 -5.12
N ARG A 388 -6.89 -21.73 -4.70
CA ARG A 388 -5.65 -22.51 -4.44
C ARG A 388 -5.50 -23.79 -5.26
N GLY A 389 -6.57 -24.36 -5.79
CA GLY A 389 -6.56 -25.65 -6.50
C GLY A 389 -5.84 -26.76 -5.72
N VAL A 390 -4.87 -27.42 -6.34
CA VAL A 390 -4.03 -28.45 -5.70
C VAL A 390 -3.11 -27.93 -4.58
N LYS A 391 -3.01 -26.60 -4.39
CA LYS A 391 -2.28 -25.98 -3.27
C LYS A 391 -3.20 -25.67 -2.08
N PHE A 392 -4.41 -26.21 -2.02
CA PHE A 392 -5.42 -25.95 -0.97
C PHE A 392 -4.85 -25.91 0.46
N HIS A 393 -4.11 -26.94 0.86
CA HIS A 393 -3.50 -27.03 2.20
C HIS A 393 -2.14 -26.31 2.31
N VAL A 394 -1.60 -25.70 1.25
CA VAL A 394 -0.34 -24.93 1.31
C VAL A 394 -0.65 -23.50 1.72
N TRP A 395 -0.02 -23.04 2.81
CA TRP A 395 -0.27 -21.72 3.39
C TRP A 395 0.76 -20.66 2.98
N PRO A 396 0.35 -19.37 2.93
CA PRO A 396 1.24 -18.26 2.64
C PRO A 396 2.21 -18.00 3.80
N GLU A 397 3.30 -17.28 3.52
CA GLU A 397 4.25 -16.83 4.54
C GLU A 397 3.57 -15.87 5.53
N GLY A 398 3.83 -16.05 6.83
CA GLY A 398 3.18 -15.30 7.92
C GLY A 398 1.72 -15.70 8.21
N GLY A 399 1.07 -16.47 7.34
CA GLY A 399 -0.34 -16.85 7.52
C GLY A 399 -0.60 -17.70 8.77
N ASP A 400 0.39 -18.48 9.22
CA ASP A 400 0.31 -19.22 10.49
C ASP A 400 0.25 -18.30 11.70
N ALA A 401 1.06 -17.23 11.73
CA ALA A 401 1.02 -16.21 12.77
C ALA A 401 -0.34 -15.49 12.83
N ASP A 402 -0.88 -15.09 11.68
CA ASP A 402 -2.18 -14.42 11.58
C ASP A 402 -3.32 -15.33 12.08
N TYR A 403 -3.28 -16.63 11.77
CA TYR A 403 -4.30 -17.58 12.25
C TYR A 403 -4.19 -17.87 13.75
N ILE A 404 -2.98 -18.15 14.27
CA ILE A 404 -2.75 -18.39 15.70
C ILE A 404 -3.25 -17.20 16.52
N ASN A 405 -2.85 -15.97 16.14
CA ASN A 405 -3.24 -14.76 16.87
C ASN A 405 -4.72 -14.42 16.72
N SER A 406 -5.35 -14.62 15.55
CA SER A 406 -6.78 -14.36 15.38
C SER A 406 -7.67 -15.40 16.08
N VAL A 407 -7.26 -16.67 16.14
CA VAL A 407 -7.94 -17.70 16.94
C VAL A 407 -7.79 -17.40 18.43
N HIS A 408 -6.62 -16.99 18.90
CA HIS A 408 -6.42 -16.54 20.28
C HIS A 408 -7.32 -15.36 20.63
N ASP A 409 -7.24 -14.28 19.86
CA ASP A 409 -7.95 -13.05 20.20
C ASP A 409 -9.48 -13.27 20.09
N TRP A 410 -9.96 -14.12 19.17
CA TRP A 410 -11.37 -14.57 19.13
C TRP A 410 -11.78 -15.36 20.38
N ILE A 411 -10.99 -16.36 20.78
CA ILE A 411 -11.33 -17.21 21.94
C ILE A 411 -11.32 -16.39 23.23
N VAL A 412 -10.34 -15.51 23.43
CA VAL A 412 -10.30 -14.61 24.60
C VAL A 412 -11.48 -13.64 24.59
N GLN A 413 -11.82 -13.03 23.45
CA GLN A 413 -13.01 -12.16 23.35
C GLN A 413 -14.32 -12.92 23.61
N SER A 414 -14.43 -14.18 23.19
CA SER A 414 -15.62 -15.01 23.44
C SER A 414 -15.86 -15.33 24.92
N SER A 415 -14.85 -15.13 25.79
CA SER A 415 -14.90 -15.44 27.22
C SER A 415 -15.28 -16.89 27.55
N THR A 416 -15.01 -17.83 26.62
CA THR A 416 -15.42 -19.24 26.74
C THR A 416 -14.43 -20.07 27.58
N PRO A 417 -14.92 -20.85 28.56
CA PRO A 417 -14.06 -21.63 29.46
C PRO A 417 -13.29 -22.73 28.71
N GLY A 418 -12.13 -23.12 29.25
CA GLY A 418 -11.21 -24.11 28.67
C GLY A 418 -9.80 -23.54 28.45
N LYS A 419 -8.82 -24.38 28.12
CA LYS A 419 -7.42 -23.96 27.86
C LYS A 419 -7.36 -22.85 26.81
N VAL A 420 -6.53 -21.84 27.06
CA VAL A 420 -6.30 -20.70 26.15
C VAL A 420 -5.30 -21.13 25.06
N PRO A 421 -5.56 -20.87 23.78
CA PRO A 421 -4.61 -21.15 22.68
C PRO A 421 -3.30 -20.34 22.83
N PRO A 422 -2.23 -20.72 22.12
CA PRO A 422 -1.01 -19.91 22.03
C PRO A 422 -1.28 -18.55 21.35
N ARG A 423 -0.50 -17.54 21.74
CA ARG A 423 -0.42 -16.25 21.06
C ARG A 423 1.04 -15.93 20.76
N TRP A 424 1.35 -15.56 19.52
CA TRP A 424 2.70 -15.17 19.12
C TRP A 424 2.94 -13.69 19.38
N SER A 425 4.02 -13.40 20.12
CA SER A 425 4.53 -12.04 20.31
C SER A 425 5.08 -11.48 18.99
N PRO A 426 5.22 -10.14 18.85
CA PRO A 426 5.88 -9.56 17.68
C PRO A 426 7.32 -10.04 17.49
N GLU A 427 7.99 -10.46 18.56
CA GLU A 427 9.27 -11.16 18.47
C GLU A 427 9.10 -12.52 17.77
N MET A 428 8.16 -13.36 18.20
CA MET A 428 7.89 -14.63 17.55
C MET A 428 7.53 -14.45 16.07
N VAL A 429 6.75 -13.41 15.73
CA VAL A 429 6.46 -13.05 14.33
C VAL A 429 7.73 -12.67 13.56
N TRP A 430 8.65 -11.90 14.15
CA TRP A 430 9.96 -11.60 13.55
C TRP A 430 10.84 -12.86 13.40
N GLN A 431 10.93 -13.71 14.44
CA GLN A 431 11.66 -14.98 14.38
C GLN A 431 11.12 -15.85 13.23
N ARG A 432 9.78 -15.85 13.04
CA ARG A 432 9.09 -16.59 11.97
C ARG A 432 9.44 -16.08 10.57
N GLN A 433 9.81 -14.81 10.43
CA GLN A 433 10.24 -14.18 9.17
C GLN A 433 11.73 -14.41 8.88
N ILE A 434 12.60 -14.34 9.90
CA ILE A 434 14.04 -14.56 9.72
C ILE A 434 14.45 -16.04 9.72
N TYR A 435 13.55 -16.96 10.11
CA TYR A 435 13.84 -18.37 10.39
C TYR A 435 14.73 -19.08 9.35
N ALA A 436 14.51 -18.88 8.05
CA ALA A 436 15.29 -19.51 6.99
C ALA A 436 16.72 -18.94 6.88
N LYS A 437 16.90 -17.63 7.13
CA LYS A 437 18.23 -16.98 7.18
C LYS A 437 18.98 -17.40 8.44
N ALA A 438 18.29 -17.45 9.59
CA ALA A 438 18.85 -17.93 10.84
C ALA A 438 19.25 -19.41 10.75
N LYS A 439 18.42 -20.27 10.12
CA LYS A 439 18.75 -21.68 9.86
C LYS A 439 20.00 -21.80 9.01
N LEU A 440 20.12 -21.05 7.91
CA LEU A 440 21.32 -21.06 7.08
C LEU A 440 22.58 -20.63 7.86
N GLN A 441 22.50 -19.61 8.72
CA GLN A 441 23.62 -19.22 9.58
C GLN A 441 23.93 -20.24 10.69
N PHE A 442 22.93 -20.95 11.22
CA PHE A 442 23.13 -22.08 12.13
C PHE A 442 23.91 -23.23 11.47
N GLU A 443 23.59 -23.54 10.21
CA GLU A 443 24.32 -24.53 9.44
C GLU A 443 25.77 -24.08 9.15
N LEU A 444 25.96 -22.83 8.70
CA LEU A 444 27.29 -22.28 8.37
C LEU A 444 28.20 -22.07 9.60
N SER A 445 27.63 -21.77 10.77
CA SER A 445 28.37 -21.67 12.05
C SER A 445 28.69 -23.05 12.69
N GLY A 446 28.33 -24.15 12.02
CA GLY A 446 28.63 -25.50 12.48
C GLY A 446 27.71 -26.03 13.58
N ARG A 447 26.44 -25.57 13.61
CA ARG A 447 25.33 -26.11 14.43
C ARG A 447 25.51 -25.96 15.96
N LYS A 448 26.16 -24.88 16.42
CA LYS A 448 26.51 -24.70 17.85
C LYS A 448 25.65 -23.72 18.65
N ALA A 449 24.87 -22.87 17.99
CA ALA A 449 24.19 -21.75 18.65
C ALA A 449 22.96 -22.17 19.50
N ARG A 450 22.78 -21.53 20.65
CA ARG A 450 21.61 -21.70 21.55
C ARG A 450 20.60 -20.55 21.50
N SER A 451 21.04 -19.37 21.06
CA SER A 451 20.22 -18.18 20.80
C SER A 451 20.25 -17.76 19.32
N LEU A 452 19.39 -16.80 18.94
CA LEU A 452 19.44 -16.14 17.63
C LEU A 452 20.53 -15.06 17.59
N GLU A 453 20.82 -14.47 18.76
CA GLU A 453 21.86 -13.47 19.00
C GLU A 453 23.26 -14.04 18.69
N GLU A 454 23.55 -15.28 19.08
CA GLU A 454 24.76 -16.03 18.70
C GLU A 454 24.92 -16.20 17.18
N LEU A 455 23.81 -16.16 16.42
CA LEU A 455 23.80 -16.22 14.96
C LEU A 455 23.79 -14.82 14.32
N GLY A 456 23.95 -13.75 15.10
CA GLY A 456 23.93 -12.36 14.64
C GLY A 456 22.53 -11.76 14.45
N PHE A 457 21.46 -12.47 14.84
CA PHE A 457 20.09 -11.99 14.73
C PHE A 457 19.58 -11.58 16.11
N LYS A 458 19.54 -10.27 16.39
CA LYS A 458 18.94 -9.73 17.62
C LYS A 458 17.56 -9.16 17.35
N TYR A 459 16.58 -9.50 18.18
CA TYR A 459 15.29 -8.81 18.14
C TYR A 459 15.45 -7.36 18.63
N SER A 460 15.15 -6.39 17.76
CA SER A 460 14.81 -5.03 18.19
C SER A 460 13.29 -4.84 18.08
N PRO A 461 12.61 -4.38 19.15
CA PRO A 461 11.21 -3.96 19.11
C PRO A 461 10.89 -2.89 18.06
N GLU A 462 11.91 -2.18 17.56
CA GLU A 462 11.81 -1.13 16.53
C GLU A 462 11.91 -1.69 15.10
N GLN A 463 12.41 -2.92 14.93
CA GLN A 463 12.66 -3.54 13.62
C GLN A 463 11.73 -4.73 13.32
N GLY A 464 11.22 -5.39 14.37
CA GLY A 464 10.52 -6.66 14.27
C GLY A 464 9.03 -6.60 13.92
N THR A 465 8.64 -5.82 12.91
CA THR A 465 7.35 -5.94 12.20
C THR A 465 7.47 -5.48 10.75
N THR A 466 7.61 -6.41 9.80
CA THR A 466 7.34 -6.16 8.37
C THR A 466 6.35 -7.19 7.83
N PHE A 467 5.70 -6.92 6.69
CA PHE A 467 4.70 -7.78 6.03
C PHE A 467 3.36 -8.04 6.75
N ARG A 468 3.00 -7.18 7.71
CA ARG A 468 1.85 -6.28 7.43
C ARG A 468 2.40 -4.85 7.28
N HIS A 469 1.57 -3.86 6.94
CA HIS A 469 2.03 -2.54 6.50
C HIS A 469 3.08 -1.90 7.43
N ARG A 470 4.01 -1.11 6.86
CA ARG A 470 4.89 -0.21 7.61
C ARG A 470 4.01 0.67 8.51
N VAL A 471 4.10 0.37 9.81
CA VAL A 471 3.47 1.07 10.92
C VAL A 471 4.62 1.39 11.86
N ARG A 472 4.79 2.66 12.19
CA ARG A 472 6.01 3.14 12.87
C ARG A 472 5.92 2.80 14.37
N PRO A 473 7.06 2.79 15.11
CA PRO A 473 7.05 2.49 16.55
C PRO A 473 6.17 3.42 17.43
N ALA A 474 5.66 4.53 16.88
CA ALA A 474 4.76 5.46 17.55
C ALA A 474 3.30 4.97 17.68
N ASP A 475 2.88 3.94 16.95
CA ASP A 475 1.44 3.60 16.81
C ASP A 475 0.85 2.80 17.99
N ARG A 476 1.65 2.37 18.96
CA ARG A 476 1.18 1.68 20.20
C ARG A 476 0.49 2.63 21.20
N LYS A 477 -0.49 3.40 20.72
CA LYS A 477 -1.54 4.14 21.47
C LYS A 477 -2.52 4.94 20.59
N LYS A 478 -2.39 4.95 19.26
CA LYS A 478 -3.26 5.75 18.37
C LYS A 478 -4.70 5.22 18.39
N PRO A 479 -5.73 6.09 18.54
CA PRO A 479 -7.13 5.67 18.53
C PRO A 479 -7.57 5.25 17.12
N ALA A 480 -8.68 4.51 17.02
CA ALA A 480 -9.38 4.39 15.74
C ALA A 480 -9.92 5.78 15.32
N PRO A 481 -9.97 6.09 14.00
CA PRO A 481 -10.64 7.30 13.53
C PRO A 481 -12.14 7.25 13.87
N LEU A 482 -12.79 8.41 13.94
CA LEU A 482 -14.22 8.51 14.24
C LEU A 482 -15.06 7.95 13.07
N ASP A 483 -16.23 7.42 13.41
CA ASP A 483 -17.28 7.26 12.41
C ASP A 483 -17.79 8.64 11.98
N LEU A 484 -17.70 8.91 10.68
CA LEU A 484 -18.14 10.16 10.04
C LEU A 484 -19.34 9.91 9.12
N SER A 485 -19.98 8.73 9.21
CA SER A 485 -21.10 8.31 8.36
C SER A 485 -22.34 9.21 8.46
N HIS A 486 -22.51 9.94 9.57
CA HIS A 486 -23.56 10.96 9.68
C HIS A 486 -23.41 12.06 8.64
N HIS A 487 -22.18 12.48 8.32
CA HIS A 487 -21.88 13.49 7.28
C HIS A 487 -22.16 13.01 5.85
N TYR A 488 -22.32 11.71 5.58
CA TYR A 488 -22.47 11.24 4.19
C TYR A 488 -23.82 11.68 3.59
N SER A 489 -23.78 12.08 2.32
CA SER A 489 -24.95 12.44 1.52
C SER A 489 -25.93 11.28 1.39
N ALA A 490 -27.22 11.58 1.18
CA ALA A 490 -28.26 10.58 0.99
C ALA A 490 -28.03 9.71 -0.25
N VAL A 491 -27.27 10.21 -1.24
CA VAL A 491 -26.81 9.43 -2.40
C VAL A 491 -25.69 8.48 -1.97
N THR A 492 -24.66 8.97 -1.28
CA THR A 492 -23.50 8.17 -0.84
C THR A 492 -23.88 7.08 0.18
N LYS A 493 -24.88 7.33 1.03
CA LYS A 493 -25.49 6.31 1.91
C LYS A 493 -26.25 5.21 1.14
N ARG A 494 -26.62 5.44 -0.13
CA ARG A 494 -27.31 4.48 -1.02
C ARG A 494 -26.37 3.80 -2.02
N ARG A 495 -25.10 4.23 -2.15
CA ARG A 495 -24.11 3.57 -3.02
C ARG A 495 -23.69 2.22 -2.42
N PHE A 496 -23.86 1.14 -3.18
CA PHE A 496 -23.45 -0.22 -2.83
C PHE A 496 -22.42 -0.74 -3.85
N PRO A 497 -21.59 -1.75 -3.52
CA PRO A 497 -20.57 -2.28 -4.44
C PRO A 497 -21.15 -2.80 -5.76
N PHE A 498 -20.45 -2.54 -6.86
CA PHE A 498 -20.89 -2.99 -8.18
C PHE A 498 -20.65 -4.50 -8.37
N LYS A 499 -21.71 -5.29 -8.17
CA LYS A 499 -21.68 -6.78 -8.16
C LYS A 499 -20.98 -7.46 -9.34
N LEU A 500 -20.97 -6.87 -10.54
CA LEU A 500 -20.25 -7.45 -11.67
C LEU A 500 -18.73 -7.28 -11.55
N LYS A 501 -18.23 -6.26 -10.82
CA LYS A 501 -16.81 -6.17 -10.42
C LYS A 501 -16.47 -7.11 -9.26
N GLU A 502 -17.42 -7.47 -8.38
CA GLU A 502 -17.21 -8.58 -7.43
C GLU A 502 -16.95 -9.91 -8.16
N ALA A 503 -17.50 -10.08 -9.38
CA ALA A 503 -17.23 -11.23 -10.23
C ALA A 503 -15.87 -11.19 -10.95
N TYR A 504 -15.15 -10.05 -10.98
CA TYR A 504 -13.82 -9.98 -11.62
C TYR A 504 -12.79 -10.84 -10.88
N LYS A 505 -13.03 -11.22 -9.61
CA LYS A 505 -12.21 -12.20 -8.88
C LYS A 505 -12.14 -13.55 -9.62
N PHE A 506 -13.25 -13.96 -10.25
CA PHE A 506 -13.33 -15.22 -10.99
C PHE A 506 -12.47 -15.18 -12.27
N PHE A 507 -12.13 -14.00 -12.81
CA PHE A 507 -11.23 -13.90 -13.97
C PHE A 507 -9.78 -14.32 -13.65
N GLN A 508 -9.44 -14.51 -12.37
CA GLN A 508 -8.14 -15.07 -11.96
C GLN A 508 -8.10 -16.61 -11.93
N ILE A 509 -9.24 -17.29 -12.16
CA ILE A 509 -9.29 -18.75 -12.30
C ILE A 509 -8.51 -19.17 -13.57
N PRO A 510 -7.45 -19.97 -13.47
CA PRO A 510 -6.70 -20.41 -14.64
C PRO A 510 -7.58 -21.23 -15.60
N GLY A 511 -7.68 -20.78 -16.86
CA GLY A 511 -8.48 -21.43 -17.89
C GLY A 511 -9.96 -21.07 -17.91
N ILE A 512 -10.42 -20.06 -17.14
CA ILE A 512 -11.80 -19.57 -17.25
C ILE A 512 -12.07 -18.93 -18.61
N LEU A 513 -13.17 -19.33 -19.26
CA LEU A 513 -13.67 -18.68 -20.46
C LEU A 513 -14.58 -17.52 -20.07
N ASN A 514 -14.06 -16.29 -20.14
CA ASN A 514 -14.82 -15.09 -19.77
C ASN A 514 -15.85 -14.72 -20.84
N ILE A 515 -17.09 -15.15 -20.63
CA ILE A 515 -18.29 -14.71 -21.37
C ILE A 515 -19.23 -13.85 -20.50
N ALA A 516 -18.77 -13.40 -19.34
CA ALA A 516 -19.58 -12.71 -18.33
C ALA A 516 -19.29 -11.20 -18.23
N GLY A 517 -18.04 -10.79 -18.46
CA GLY A 517 -17.64 -9.39 -18.48
C GLY A 517 -17.62 -8.82 -19.91
N GLY A 518 -18.07 -7.57 -20.08
CA GLY A 518 -17.90 -6.81 -21.32
C GLY A 518 -16.46 -6.31 -21.57
N LEU A 519 -15.46 -7.18 -21.34
CA LEU A 519 -14.05 -6.88 -21.55
C LEU A 519 -13.67 -7.21 -23.00
N PRO A 520 -13.19 -6.25 -23.82
CA PRO A 520 -12.68 -6.55 -25.15
C PRO A 520 -11.43 -7.44 -25.10
N HIS A 521 -11.24 -8.29 -26.12
CA HIS A 521 -10.01 -9.06 -26.27
C HIS A 521 -8.81 -8.12 -26.50
N VAL A 522 -7.67 -8.45 -25.91
CA VAL A 522 -6.50 -7.56 -25.88
C VAL A 522 -5.87 -7.32 -27.26
N ASP A 523 -6.06 -8.25 -28.20
CA ASP A 523 -5.63 -8.12 -29.59
C ASP A 523 -6.37 -7.00 -30.35
N TYR A 524 -7.56 -6.61 -29.88
CA TYR A 524 -8.33 -5.51 -30.45
C TYR A 524 -7.84 -4.12 -29.98
N PHE A 525 -6.83 -4.06 -29.11
CA PHE A 525 -6.18 -2.81 -28.71
C PHE A 525 -5.06 -2.44 -29.72
N PRO A 526 -5.20 -1.36 -30.52
CA PRO A 526 -4.32 -1.05 -31.66
C PRO A 526 -3.02 -0.34 -31.24
N PHE A 527 -2.42 -0.78 -30.13
CA PHE A 527 -1.20 -0.23 -29.55
C PHE A 527 -0.31 -1.38 -29.09
N ASP A 528 0.93 -1.43 -29.59
CA ASP A 528 1.86 -2.54 -29.31
C ASP A 528 3.03 -2.16 -28.39
N THR A 529 3.38 -0.88 -28.34
CA THR A 529 4.29 -0.29 -27.35
C THR A 529 3.85 1.14 -27.06
N LEU A 530 4.05 1.62 -25.83
CA LEU A 530 3.83 3.01 -25.42
C LEU A 530 5.13 3.56 -24.84
N GLU A 531 5.70 4.57 -25.49
CA GLU A 531 7.04 5.04 -25.19
C GLU A 531 7.09 6.55 -24.92
N ALA A 532 8.07 6.96 -24.13
CA ALA A 532 8.34 8.38 -23.88
C ALA A 532 9.85 8.66 -23.77
N GLN A 533 10.19 9.93 -24.00
CA GLN A 533 11.48 10.51 -23.64
C GLN A 533 11.27 11.41 -22.42
N THR A 534 11.90 11.04 -21.31
CA THR A 534 11.73 11.70 -20.01
C THR A 534 12.92 12.62 -19.72
N ALA A 535 12.70 13.63 -18.88
CA ALA A 535 13.82 14.34 -18.27
C ALA A 535 14.64 13.39 -17.37
N LYS A 536 15.83 13.80 -16.95
CA LYS A 536 16.48 13.22 -15.78
C LYS A 536 16.03 13.94 -14.50
N PRO A 537 16.00 13.27 -13.33
CA PRO A 537 15.71 13.91 -12.04
C PRO A 537 16.53 15.18 -11.77
N GLU A 538 17.77 15.21 -12.24
CA GLU A 538 18.72 16.29 -11.99
C GLU A 538 18.49 17.55 -12.84
N ARG A 539 17.48 17.56 -13.74
CA ARG A 539 17.22 18.61 -14.74
C ARG A 539 17.33 20.05 -14.22
N TRP A 540 16.97 20.28 -12.95
CA TRP A 540 17.09 21.58 -12.30
C TRP A 540 17.92 21.50 -11.02
N THR A 541 18.72 22.55 -10.81
CA THR A 541 19.44 22.80 -9.56
C THR A 541 18.44 23.10 -8.42
N PRO A 542 18.48 22.36 -7.30
CA PRO A 542 17.68 22.67 -6.11
C PRO A 542 18.02 24.03 -5.50
N SER A 543 17.12 24.55 -4.66
CA SER A 543 17.44 25.54 -3.64
C SER A 543 17.85 24.83 -2.32
N PRO A 544 18.53 25.52 -1.37
CA PRO A 544 18.79 24.96 -0.04
C PRO A 544 17.50 24.61 0.72
N ASN A 545 17.58 23.69 1.69
CA ASN A 545 16.43 23.33 2.52
C ASN A 545 16.21 24.33 3.67
N HIS A 546 17.28 24.98 4.13
CA HIS A 546 17.21 25.97 5.21
C HIS A 546 17.88 27.30 4.81
N SER A 547 17.34 28.41 5.31
CA SER A 547 17.80 29.77 4.97
C SER A 547 19.22 30.13 5.46
N SER A 548 19.86 29.22 6.21
CA SER A 548 21.24 29.31 6.70
C SER A 548 22.25 28.49 5.89
N GLU A 549 21.79 27.73 4.89
CA GLU A 549 22.64 26.82 4.09
C GLU A 549 23.11 27.51 2.81
N SER A 550 24.41 27.41 2.52
CA SER A 550 24.96 27.81 1.22
C SER A 550 24.46 26.87 0.12
N ALA A 551 24.06 27.42 -1.04
CA ALA A 551 23.66 26.61 -2.19
C ALA A 551 24.78 25.64 -2.61
N ALA A 552 24.42 24.36 -2.76
CA ALA A 552 25.36 23.31 -3.13
C ALA A 552 25.97 23.58 -4.51
N SER A 553 27.30 23.53 -4.60
CA SER A 553 28.06 23.83 -5.82
C SER A 553 28.04 22.67 -6.82
N SER A 554 26.88 22.34 -7.38
CA SER A 554 26.74 21.31 -8.42
C SER A 554 27.05 21.88 -9.81
N SER A 555 28.27 21.68 -10.30
CA SER A 555 28.68 22.04 -11.65
C SER A 555 28.15 21.06 -12.69
N SER A 556 27.00 21.37 -13.30
CA SER A 556 26.44 20.61 -14.43
C SER A 556 26.04 21.53 -15.58
N THR A 557 27.02 21.99 -16.36
CA THR A 557 26.83 22.81 -17.56
C THR A 557 26.43 21.95 -18.75
N GLY A 558 25.16 22.01 -19.15
CA GLY A 558 24.65 21.40 -20.38
C GLY A 558 23.35 20.61 -20.19
N PRO A 559 22.50 20.49 -21.22
CA PRO A 559 21.30 19.66 -21.16
C PRO A 559 21.71 18.17 -21.12
N ALA A 560 21.49 17.51 -19.98
CA ALA A 560 21.63 16.06 -19.91
C ALA A 560 20.62 15.39 -20.86
N ALA A 561 21.08 14.39 -21.63
CA ALA A 561 20.24 13.65 -22.55
C ALA A 561 19.01 13.04 -21.86
N ALA A 562 17.89 13.00 -22.57
CA ALA A 562 16.65 12.41 -22.07
C ALA A 562 16.83 10.91 -21.75
N THR A 563 16.07 10.40 -20.79
CA THR A 563 16.01 8.97 -20.49
C THR A 563 14.76 8.36 -21.11
N HIS A 564 14.93 7.28 -21.85
CA HIS A 564 13.84 6.59 -22.54
C HIS A 564 13.11 5.65 -21.58
N ILE A 565 11.77 5.66 -21.62
CA ILE A 565 10.91 4.65 -20.98
C ILE A 565 9.97 4.03 -22.01
N SER A 566 9.60 2.78 -21.82
CA SER A 566 8.79 1.99 -22.76
C SER A 566 7.93 0.99 -21.99
N VAL A 567 6.63 0.99 -22.27
CA VAL A 567 5.63 0.05 -21.75
C VAL A 567 5.29 -0.92 -22.89
N PRO A 568 5.66 -2.22 -22.79
CA PRO A 568 5.44 -3.20 -23.85
C PRO A 568 3.98 -3.65 -23.95
N LYS A 569 3.61 -4.34 -25.05
CA LYS A 569 2.29 -5.00 -25.20
C LYS A 569 1.93 -5.82 -23.97
N THR A 570 2.80 -6.76 -23.63
CA THR A 570 2.65 -7.79 -22.60
C THR A 570 3.95 -7.94 -21.83
N LEU A 571 3.85 -8.26 -20.54
CA LEU A 571 4.95 -8.75 -19.71
C LEU A 571 4.60 -10.12 -19.14
N ASP A 572 5.58 -11.03 -19.11
CA ASP A 572 5.49 -12.29 -18.36
C ASP A 572 5.79 -12.05 -16.87
N GLU A 573 5.00 -11.17 -16.27
CA GLU A 573 4.92 -10.94 -14.83
C GLU A 573 3.52 -11.36 -14.36
N SER A 574 3.52 -12.09 -13.24
CA SER A 574 2.36 -12.69 -12.57
C SER A 574 1.88 -11.89 -11.37
N ASP A 575 2.72 -11.02 -10.81
CA ASP A 575 2.36 -10.09 -9.74
C ASP A 575 1.69 -8.82 -10.31
N PRO A 576 0.38 -8.59 -10.06
CA PRO A 576 -0.32 -7.41 -10.57
C PRO A 576 0.23 -6.07 -10.05
N LEU A 577 1.05 -6.08 -8.99
CA LEU A 577 1.70 -4.87 -8.45
C LEU A 577 3.01 -4.52 -9.17
N LYS A 578 3.54 -5.41 -10.02
CA LYS A 578 4.78 -5.21 -10.80
C LYS A 578 4.57 -5.24 -12.32
N LYS A 579 3.48 -5.84 -12.79
CA LYS A 579 3.11 -5.92 -14.20
C LYS A 579 2.75 -4.52 -14.73
N ILE A 580 3.55 -3.97 -15.63
CA ILE A 580 3.31 -2.67 -16.28
C ILE A 580 3.32 -2.89 -17.79
N ASP A 581 2.19 -3.31 -18.35
CA ASP A 581 2.04 -3.60 -19.78
C ASP A 581 0.72 -3.05 -20.36
N LEU A 582 0.66 -2.93 -21.69
CA LEU A 582 -0.51 -2.40 -22.39
C LEU A 582 -1.75 -3.28 -22.23
N THR A 583 -1.60 -4.61 -22.19
CA THR A 583 -2.76 -5.48 -21.93
C THR A 583 -3.42 -5.22 -20.58
N SER A 584 -2.65 -4.75 -19.60
CA SER A 584 -3.12 -4.43 -18.25
C SER A 584 -3.60 -2.98 -18.13
N VAL A 585 -2.92 -1.99 -18.72
CA VAL A 585 -3.34 -0.58 -18.62
C VAL A 585 -4.47 -0.19 -19.57
N LEU A 586 -4.64 -0.86 -20.71
CA LEU A 586 -5.71 -0.54 -21.68
C LEU A 586 -7.03 -1.27 -21.38
N GLN A 587 -7.01 -2.27 -20.49
CA GLN A 587 -8.20 -2.99 -20.05
C GLN A 587 -8.93 -2.24 -18.91
N TYR A 588 -10.21 -2.57 -18.69
CA TYR A 588 -10.96 -2.06 -17.53
C TYR A 588 -10.34 -2.51 -16.20
N GLY A 589 -9.92 -1.54 -15.39
CA GLY A 589 -9.35 -1.75 -14.05
C GLY A 589 -10.32 -1.55 -12.88
N LEU A 590 -9.76 -1.59 -11.67
CA LEU A 590 -10.44 -1.24 -10.43
C LEU A 590 -10.71 0.27 -10.37
N ALA A 591 -11.78 0.69 -9.69
CA ALA A 591 -12.08 2.11 -9.53
C ALA A 591 -11.08 2.83 -8.61
N ALA A 592 -10.37 2.11 -7.75
CA ALA A 592 -9.27 2.63 -6.95
C ALA A 592 -8.07 3.11 -7.80
N GLY A 593 -7.89 2.58 -9.02
CA GLY A 593 -6.78 2.88 -9.93
C GLY A 593 -5.95 1.65 -10.35
N TYR A 594 -4.90 1.89 -11.14
CA TYR A 594 -4.00 0.86 -11.66
C TYR A 594 -3.09 0.31 -10.53
N PRO A 595 -3.02 -1.02 -10.28
CA PRO A 595 -2.44 -1.54 -9.04
C PRO A 595 -0.97 -1.18 -8.76
N PRO A 596 -0.03 -1.18 -9.73
CA PRO A 596 1.36 -0.73 -9.49
C PRO A 596 1.43 0.72 -9.02
N LEU A 597 0.75 1.64 -9.72
CA LEU A 597 0.74 3.06 -9.37
C LEU A 597 0.01 3.32 -8.06
N LEU A 598 -1.15 2.70 -7.85
CA LEU A 598 -1.92 2.81 -6.61
C LEU A 598 -1.11 2.33 -5.41
N SER A 599 -0.42 1.19 -5.55
CA SER A 599 0.47 0.66 -4.52
C SER A 599 1.62 1.62 -4.22
N TRP A 600 2.27 2.18 -5.24
CA TRP A 600 3.34 3.16 -5.07
C TRP A 600 2.88 4.46 -4.42
N VAL A 601 1.77 5.06 -4.91
CA VAL A 601 1.21 6.30 -4.33
C VAL A 601 0.82 6.06 -2.88
N ARG A 602 0.21 4.92 -2.56
CA ARG A 602 -0.12 4.51 -1.18
C ARG A 602 1.12 4.35 -0.32
N GLN A 603 2.17 3.73 -0.83
CA GLN A 603 3.43 3.55 -0.13
C GLN A 603 4.10 4.90 0.14
N PHE A 604 4.34 5.72 -0.89
CA PHE A 604 4.94 7.04 -0.77
C PHE A 604 4.15 7.96 0.17
N THR A 605 2.81 7.90 0.10
CA THR A 605 1.94 8.66 1.00
C THR A 605 2.09 8.24 2.46
N ARG A 606 2.13 6.93 2.77
CA ARG A 606 2.22 6.45 4.16
C ARG A 606 3.66 6.46 4.73
N GLU A 607 4.65 6.28 3.88
CA GLU A 607 6.04 6.05 4.30
C GLU A 607 6.91 7.31 4.20
N ASN A 608 6.55 8.28 3.34
CA ASN A 608 7.30 9.52 3.15
C ASN A 608 6.49 10.79 3.46
N LEU A 609 5.25 10.91 2.97
CA LEU A 609 4.46 12.14 3.13
C LEU A 609 3.75 12.25 4.49
N GLN A 610 2.94 11.25 4.85
CA GLN A 610 1.96 11.29 5.95
C GLN A 610 2.30 10.30 7.08
N HIS A 611 3.60 10.11 7.30
CA HIS A 611 4.17 9.96 8.63
C HIS A 611 3.66 8.70 9.39
N ASP A 612 3.20 8.62 10.64
CA ASP A 612 2.85 9.56 11.70
C ASP A 612 1.67 10.53 11.45
N THR A 613 0.71 10.08 10.63
CA THR A 613 -0.74 10.34 10.84
C THR A 613 -1.19 9.72 12.18
N PRO A 614 -2.03 10.38 13.01
CA PRO A 614 -2.25 9.97 14.40
C PRO A 614 -3.46 9.05 14.69
N TYR A 615 -4.07 8.38 13.71
CA TYR A 615 -5.08 7.32 13.92
C TYR A 615 -4.62 5.90 13.51
N GLN A 616 -5.26 4.88 14.08
CA GLN A 616 -4.99 3.45 13.88
C GLN A 616 -5.07 3.06 12.39
N SER A 617 -4.18 2.16 11.97
CA SER A 617 -4.03 1.68 10.59
C SER A 617 -3.59 2.71 9.56
N GLY A 618 -3.54 4.02 9.88
CA GLY A 618 -3.07 5.08 9.00
C GLY A 618 -3.96 5.35 7.78
N PRO A 619 -3.63 6.37 6.96
CA PRO A 619 -4.45 6.80 5.84
C PRO A 619 -4.44 5.80 4.68
N GLU A 620 -5.51 5.82 3.91
CA GLU A 620 -5.65 5.13 2.63
C GLU A 620 -5.75 6.13 1.48
N VAL A 621 -5.60 5.65 0.25
CA VAL A 621 -5.62 6.50 -0.96
C VAL A 621 -6.46 5.90 -2.09
N ILE A 622 -6.96 6.77 -2.96
CA ILE A 622 -7.62 6.43 -4.24
C ILE A 622 -7.16 7.38 -5.34
N LEU A 623 -6.86 6.86 -6.53
CA LEU A 623 -6.43 7.68 -7.66
C LEU A 623 -7.60 8.44 -8.30
N THR A 624 -7.36 9.67 -8.74
CA THR A 624 -8.37 10.60 -9.28
C THR A 624 -7.88 11.28 -10.56
N CYS A 625 -8.79 11.92 -11.29
CA CYS A 625 -8.47 12.69 -12.49
C CYS A 625 -7.85 14.09 -12.21
N GLY A 626 -7.12 14.21 -11.09
CA GLY A 626 -6.56 15.43 -10.49
C GLY A 626 -7.47 16.05 -9.41
N SER A 627 -6.98 17.04 -8.65
CA SER A 627 -7.70 17.67 -7.52
C SER A 627 -9.12 18.12 -7.85
N THR A 628 -9.38 18.60 -9.08
CA THR A 628 -10.74 18.95 -9.53
C THR A 628 -11.72 17.78 -9.37
N ASP A 629 -11.33 16.59 -9.84
CA ASP A 629 -12.13 15.38 -9.73
C ASP A 629 -12.21 14.89 -8.27
N GLY A 630 -11.11 15.03 -7.51
CA GLY A 630 -11.13 14.76 -6.06
C GLY A 630 -12.12 15.63 -5.29
N PHE A 631 -12.21 16.93 -5.62
CA PHE A 631 -13.17 17.85 -5.00
C PHE A 631 -14.61 17.55 -5.44
N SER A 632 -14.86 17.31 -6.72
CA SER A 632 -16.18 16.87 -7.21
C SER A 632 -16.66 15.61 -6.48
N LYS A 633 -15.80 14.58 -6.33
CA LYS A 633 -16.10 13.39 -5.51
C LYS A 633 -16.34 13.70 -4.04
N THR A 634 -15.68 14.73 -3.49
CA THR A 634 -15.85 15.16 -2.09
C THR A 634 -17.20 15.84 -1.86
N LEU A 635 -17.68 16.62 -2.82
CA LEU A 635 -19.06 17.12 -2.83
C LEU A 635 -20.05 15.94 -2.90
N ASP A 636 -19.85 14.98 -3.80
CA ASP A 636 -20.69 13.79 -3.93
C ASP A 636 -20.79 12.96 -2.63
N LEU A 637 -19.69 12.89 -1.87
CA LEU A 637 -19.60 12.16 -0.61
C LEU A 637 -20.41 12.87 0.50
N PHE A 638 -20.20 14.18 0.71
CA PHE A 638 -20.72 14.90 1.89
C PHE A 638 -21.93 15.80 1.63
N VAL A 639 -22.16 16.27 0.40
CA VAL A 639 -23.18 17.28 0.08
C VAL A 639 -24.43 16.62 -0.49
N ASN A 640 -25.59 17.04 0.01
CA ASN A 640 -26.88 16.75 -0.63
C ASN A 640 -27.21 17.90 -1.59
N GLN A 641 -27.65 17.58 -2.80
CA GLN A 641 -28.12 18.60 -3.73
C GLN A 641 -29.30 19.37 -3.13
N TRP A 642 -29.25 20.69 -3.20
CA TRP A 642 -30.29 21.61 -2.74
C TRP A 642 -30.67 22.55 -3.89
N THR A 643 -31.96 22.80 -4.06
CA THR A 643 -32.49 23.69 -5.10
C THR A 643 -33.45 24.69 -4.48
N GLU A 644 -33.24 25.98 -4.77
CA GLU A 644 -34.04 27.09 -4.26
C GLU A 644 -35.51 26.97 -4.70
N GLY A 645 -36.43 27.27 -3.77
CA GLY A 645 -37.88 27.09 -3.98
C GLY A 645 -38.37 25.63 -4.00
N VAL A 646 -37.47 24.63 -4.06
CA VAL A 646 -37.81 23.20 -4.07
C VAL A 646 -37.51 22.54 -2.72
N ASN A 647 -36.38 22.89 -2.09
CA ASN A 647 -35.97 22.36 -0.80
C ASN A 647 -36.09 23.42 0.31
N ASP A 648 -36.30 22.97 1.55
CA ASP A 648 -36.36 23.86 2.72
C ASP A 648 -35.02 24.58 2.91
N ILE A 649 -35.04 25.88 3.19
CA ILE A 649 -33.81 26.65 3.42
C ILE A 649 -32.99 26.08 4.58
N ARG A 650 -33.66 25.52 5.60
CA ARG A 650 -33.04 24.87 6.77
C ARG A 650 -32.26 23.61 6.40
N ASP A 651 -32.45 23.05 5.20
CA ASP A 651 -31.68 21.94 4.68
C ASP A 651 -30.46 22.35 3.84
N ARG A 652 -30.32 23.63 3.48
CA ARG A 652 -29.28 24.14 2.57
C ARG A 652 -27.86 23.85 3.11
N PRO A 653 -27.00 23.12 2.37
CA PRO A 653 -25.63 22.85 2.78
C PRO A 653 -24.76 24.10 2.65
N GLY A 654 -23.66 24.16 3.42
CA GLY A 654 -22.69 25.25 3.38
C GLY A 654 -21.25 24.78 3.41
N LEU A 655 -20.38 25.51 2.70
CA LEU A 655 -18.94 25.28 2.59
C LEU A 655 -18.18 26.48 3.18
N LEU A 656 -17.28 26.22 4.12
CA LEU A 656 -16.38 27.23 4.69
C LEU A 656 -15.14 27.40 3.81
N CYS A 657 -14.70 28.64 3.58
CA CYS A 657 -13.43 28.96 2.94
C CYS A 657 -12.92 30.36 3.34
N GLU A 658 -11.70 30.71 2.96
CA GLU A 658 -11.17 32.07 3.04
C GLU A 658 -11.94 33.06 2.13
N PRO A 659 -11.84 34.39 2.33
CA PRO A 659 -12.62 35.37 1.55
C PRO A 659 -12.27 35.34 0.05
N PHE A 660 -11.02 34.98 -0.24
CA PHE A 660 -10.54 34.65 -1.58
C PHE A 660 -10.22 33.18 -1.65
N VAL A 661 -10.66 32.49 -2.70
CA VAL A 661 -10.51 31.05 -2.89
C VAL A 661 -10.30 30.71 -4.37
N TYR A 662 -9.87 29.48 -4.68
CA TYR A 662 -9.79 29.02 -6.05
C TYR A 662 -11.18 28.95 -6.69
N SER A 663 -11.45 29.82 -7.68
CA SER A 663 -12.77 29.97 -8.31
C SER A 663 -13.45 28.69 -8.79
N ASN A 664 -12.68 27.69 -9.26
CA ASN A 664 -13.21 26.40 -9.69
C ASN A 664 -13.84 25.57 -8.55
N VAL A 665 -13.60 25.93 -7.29
CA VAL A 665 -14.30 25.37 -6.11
C VAL A 665 -15.74 25.88 -6.08
N LEU A 666 -15.92 27.19 -6.32
CA LEU A 666 -17.23 27.86 -6.37
C LEU A 666 -18.07 27.28 -7.51
N SER A 667 -17.49 27.19 -8.72
CA SER A 667 -18.12 26.62 -9.91
C SER A 667 -18.50 25.13 -9.79
N GLN A 668 -18.02 24.42 -8.76
CA GLN A 668 -18.44 23.04 -8.45
C GLN A 668 -19.43 23.00 -7.29
N ALA A 669 -19.24 23.81 -6.23
CA ALA A 669 -20.08 23.77 -5.04
C ALA A 669 -21.44 24.47 -5.26
N GLN A 670 -21.46 25.65 -5.90
CA GLN A 670 -22.67 26.45 -6.07
C GLN A 670 -23.79 25.73 -6.88
N PRO A 671 -23.50 24.98 -7.97
CA PRO A 671 -24.52 24.21 -8.69
C PRO A 671 -25.18 23.08 -7.87
N HIS A 672 -24.57 22.65 -6.76
CA HIS A 672 -25.19 21.70 -5.82
C HIS A 672 -26.07 22.41 -4.76
N GLY A 673 -26.27 23.74 -4.86
CA GLY A 673 -27.03 24.57 -3.93
C GLY A 673 -26.24 25.09 -2.73
N VAL A 674 -24.95 24.74 -2.64
CA VAL A 674 -24.09 25.04 -1.49
C VAL A 674 -23.91 26.55 -1.32
N GLN A 675 -24.20 27.06 -0.13
CA GLN A 675 -23.86 28.44 0.23
C GLN A 675 -22.36 28.54 0.59
N ILE A 676 -21.70 29.58 0.09
CA ILE A 676 -20.27 29.80 0.32
C ILE A 676 -20.11 30.74 1.52
N VAL A 677 -19.59 30.20 2.61
CA VAL A 677 -19.48 30.86 3.91
C VAL A 677 -18.04 31.30 4.13
N THR A 678 -17.83 32.61 4.09
CA THR A 678 -16.52 33.23 4.23
C THR A 678 -16.09 33.31 5.69
N VAL A 679 -14.92 32.75 5.99
CA VAL A 679 -14.18 32.97 7.22
C VAL A 679 -13.10 33.99 6.92
N LYS A 680 -12.94 35.03 7.76
CA LYS A 680 -11.92 36.06 7.54
C LYS A 680 -10.52 35.44 7.54
N ALA A 681 -9.59 36.05 6.81
CA ALA A 681 -8.20 35.65 6.75
C ALA A 681 -7.28 36.81 7.15
N ASP A 682 -6.15 36.48 7.78
CA ASP A 682 -5.08 37.41 8.15
C ASP A 682 -3.79 37.08 7.37
N ALA A 683 -2.68 37.72 7.76
CA ALA A 683 -1.36 37.50 7.16
C ALA A 683 -0.81 36.07 7.34
N SER A 684 -1.50 35.19 8.07
CA SER A 684 -1.18 33.79 8.34
C SER A 684 -2.26 32.82 7.85
N GLY A 685 -3.26 33.29 7.08
CA GLY A 685 -4.34 32.48 6.51
C GLY A 685 -5.66 32.64 7.28
N MET A 686 -6.56 31.66 7.18
CA MET A 686 -7.86 31.68 7.85
C MET A 686 -7.74 32.02 9.35
N MET A 687 -8.55 32.97 9.83
CA MET A 687 -8.62 33.38 11.23
C MET A 687 -9.48 32.41 12.04
N VAL A 688 -8.99 31.98 13.21
CA VAL A 688 -9.70 31.01 14.04
C VAL A 688 -10.65 31.69 15.03
N LYS A 689 -10.26 32.85 15.58
CA LYS A 689 -10.99 33.56 16.64
C LYS A 689 -11.18 35.04 16.30
N GLY A 690 -12.09 35.68 17.02
CA GLY A 690 -12.50 37.07 16.81
C GLY A 690 -13.61 37.23 15.77
N PRO A 691 -14.17 38.44 15.59
CA PRO A 691 -15.37 38.65 14.79
C PRO A 691 -15.20 38.29 13.31
N GLY A 692 -15.91 37.25 12.83
CA GLY A 692 -15.77 36.66 11.51
C GLY A 692 -14.68 35.58 11.37
N GLY A 693 -14.07 35.15 12.48
CA GLY A 693 -13.19 33.97 12.52
C GLY A 693 -13.97 32.65 12.60
N LEU A 694 -13.29 31.52 12.36
CA LEU A 694 -13.89 30.19 12.21
C LEU A 694 -14.80 29.80 13.40
N GLU A 695 -14.32 30.02 14.64
CA GLU A 695 -15.08 29.73 15.86
C GLU A 695 -16.29 30.64 16.04
N ASP A 696 -16.22 31.89 15.61
CA ASP A 696 -17.31 32.87 15.69
C ASP A 696 -18.42 32.55 14.67
N VAL A 697 -18.04 32.27 13.42
CA VAL A 697 -18.94 31.87 12.33
C VAL A 697 -19.70 30.57 12.67
N LEU A 698 -19.06 29.63 13.38
CA LEU A 698 -19.66 28.35 13.76
C LEU A 698 -20.44 28.41 15.09
N ALA A 699 -20.05 29.27 16.03
CA ALA A 699 -20.79 29.50 17.27
C ALA A 699 -22.09 30.28 17.03
N ASN A 700 -21.99 31.37 16.27
CA ASN A 700 -23.07 32.32 16.01
C ASN A 700 -23.77 32.05 14.66
N TRP A 701 -23.84 30.77 14.24
CA TRP A 701 -24.46 30.38 12.98
C TRP A 701 -25.98 30.63 13.00
N ASP A 702 -26.46 31.43 12.05
CA ASP A 702 -27.87 31.79 11.85
C ASP A 702 -28.63 30.65 11.14
N PRO A 703 -29.58 29.95 11.80
CA PRO A 703 -30.31 28.83 11.19
C PRO A 703 -31.23 29.22 10.03
N SER A 704 -31.58 30.50 9.85
CA SER A 704 -32.39 30.95 8.71
C SER A 704 -31.62 30.94 7.40
N LYS A 705 -30.28 30.93 7.45
CA LYS A 705 -29.41 30.78 6.28
C LYS A 705 -29.26 29.33 5.83
N GLY A 706 -29.55 28.38 6.71
CA GLY A 706 -29.54 26.94 6.44
C GLY A 706 -28.75 26.14 7.47
N LYS A 707 -28.27 24.95 7.08
CA LYS A 707 -27.48 24.10 7.97
C LYS A 707 -26.15 24.77 8.30
N ARG A 708 -25.71 24.63 9.57
CA ARG A 708 -24.36 25.01 9.96
C ARG A 708 -23.37 24.26 9.05
N PRO A 709 -22.41 24.95 8.41
CA PRO A 709 -21.42 24.31 7.56
C PRO A 709 -20.67 23.20 8.31
N HIS A 710 -20.60 22.03 7.66
CA HIS A 710 -19.88 20.86 8.16
C HIS A 710 -18.77 20.41 7.20
N LEU A 711 -18.44 21.26 6.21
CA LEU A 711 -17.39 21.06 5.22
C LEU A 711 -16.60 22.37 5.07
N MET A 712 -15.28 22.28 5.04
CA MET A 712 -14.36 23.40 4.86
C MET A 712 -13.36 23.07 3.74
N TYR A 713 -13.12 24.01 2.83
CA TYR A 713 -12.06 23.91 1.82
C TYR A 713 -10.97 24.94 2.12
N THR A 714 -9.70 24.54 1.99
CA THR A 714 -8.54 25.43 2.09
C THR A 714 -7.35 24.87 1.28
N VAL A 715 -6.51 25.76 0.75
CA VAL A 715 -5.22 25.44 0.11
C VAL A 715 -4.12 25.92 1.05
N THR A 716 -3.45 25.03 1.77
CA THR A 716 -2.69 25.44 2.97
C THR A 716 -1.23 25.78 2.70
N LEU A 717 -0.66 25.26 1.61
CA LEU A 717 0.68 25.58 1.14
C LEU A 717 0.62 26.27 -0.23
N GLY A 718 0.95 27.58 -0.25
CA GLY A 718 0.92 28.37 -1.48
C GLY A 718 -0.50 28.70 -1.95
N HIS A 719 -1.36 29.10 -1.00
CA HIS A 719 -2.79 29.33 -1.16
C HIS A 719 -3.16 30.05 -2.47
N ASN A 720 -4.20 29.59 -3.17
CA ASN A 720 -4.68 30.21 -4.41
C ASN A 720 -5.91 31.10 -4.10
N PRO A 721 -5.82 32.44 -4.20
CA PRO A 721 -4.81 33.20 -4.95
C PRO A 721 -3.65 33.82 -4.13
N THR A 722 -3.73 33.79 -2.79
CA THR A 722 -2.96 34.69 -1.90
C THR A 722 -1.46 34.39 -1.72
N GLY A 723 -0.95 33.21 -2.10
CA GLY A 723 0.46 32.81 -1.91
C GLY A 723 0.88 32.52 -0.46
N ILE A 724 -0.10 32.42 0.46
CA ILE A 724 0.10 32.19 1.89
C ILE A 724 0.45 30.72 2.18
N VAL A 725 1.20 30.50 3.27
CA VAL A 725 1.50 29.21 3.88
C VAL A 725 1.01 29.25 5.33
N LEU A 726 0.15 28.30 5.72
CA LEU A 726 -0.31 28.19 7.12
C LEU A 726 0.77 27.53 8.00
N SER A 727 0.97 28.07 9.20
CA SER A 727 1.84 27.46 10.22
C SER A 727 1.18 26.25 10.88
N MET A 728 1.97 25.31 11.41
CA MET A 728 1.44 24.19 12.22
C MET A 728 0.79 24.63 13.54
N GLU A 729 1.00 25.87 13.96
CA GLU A 729 0.24 26.48 15.05
C GLU A 729 -1.19 26.79 14.58
N ARG A 730 -1.33 27.58 13.51
CA ARG A 730 -2.63 27.92 12.93
C ARG A 730 -3.40 26.69 12.43
N LYS A 731 -2.72 25.67 11.87
CA LYS A 731 -3.37 24.39 11.53
C LYS A 731 -3.94 23.68 12.77
N ARG A 732 -3.24 23.65 13.91
CA ARG A 732 -3.79 23.05 15.15
C ARG A 732 -4.96 23.85 15.70
N GLU A 733 -4.91 25.17 15.65
CA GLU A 733 -6.02 26.04 16.05
C GLU A 733 -7.27 25.78 15.19
N ILE A 734 -7.13 25.75 13.86
CA ILE A 734 -8.21 25.42 12.92
C ILE A 734 -8.76 24.02 13.21
N TYR A 735 -7.87 23.02 13.31
CA TYR A 735 -8.26 21.63 13.54
C TYR A 735 -9.07 21.45 14.82
N ALA A 736 -8.66 22.09 15.92
CA ALA A 736 -9.38 22.03 17.20
C ALA A 736 -10.82 22.60 17.08
N VAL A 737 -11.02 23.65 16.28
CA VAL A 737 -12.35 24.22 16.02
C VAL A 737 -13.16 23.32 15.08
N CYS A 738 -12.56 22.76 14.03
CA CYS A 738 -13.21 21.78 13.16
C CYS A 738 -13.62 20.50 13.92
N SER A 739 -12.83 20.04 14.89
CA SER A 739 -13.20 18.93 15.78
C SER A 739 -14.36 19.32 16.71
N LYS A 740 -14.26 20.48 17.39
CA LYS A 740 -15.29 21.00 18.32
C LYS A 740 -16.68 21.19 17.68
N TYR A 741 -16.75 21.71 16.45
CA TYR A 741 -18.02 21.98 15.75
C TYR A 741 -18.41 20.90 14.74
N ASP A 742 -17.61 19.83 14.68
CA ASP A 742 -17.73 18.70 13.76
C ASP A 742 -17.83 19.09 12.28
N VAL A 743 -16.69 19.48 11.73
CA VAL A 743 -16.48 19.93 10.35
C VAL A 743 -15.44 19.01 9.68
N ILE A 744 -15.70 18.62 8.43
CA ILE A 744 -14.76 17.91 7.55
C ILE A 744 -13.80 18.92 6.92
N ILE A 745 -12.50 18.62 6.93
CA ILE A 745 -11.44 19.47 6.37
C ILE A 745 -11.05 18.93 5.00
N VAL A 746 -11.18 19.74 3.95
CA VAL A 746 -10.67 19.46 2.61
C VAL A 746 -9.39 20.26 2.38
N GLU A 747 -8.25 19.58 2.40
CA GLU A 747 -6.92 20.16 2.19
C GLU A 747 -6.51 19.95 0.71
N ASP A 748 -6.74 20.92 -0.17
CA ASP A 748 -6.35 20.82 -1.60
C ASP A 748 -4.92 21.33 -1.81
N GLU A 749 -4.02 20.43 -2.21
CA GLU A 749 -2.58 20.61 -2.04
C GLU A 749 -1.76 20.44 -3.34
N PRO A 750 -2.16 21.10 -4.44
CA PRO A 750 -1.46 21.01 -5.73
C PRO A 750 -0.07 21.68 -5.71
N TYR A 751 0.33 22.31 -4.61
CA TYR A 751 1.58 23.06 -4.49
C TYR A 751 2.43 22.69 -3.27
N TRP A 752 2.12 21.61 -2.54
CA TRP A 752 2.74 21.29 -1.25
C TRP A 752 4.29 21.27 -1.27
N TYR A 753 4.89 20.82 -2.38
CA TYR A 753 6.34 20.74 -2.60
C TYR A 753 7.00 22.09 -2.94
N LEU A 754 6.22 23.13 -3.27
CA LEU A 754 6.67 24.44 -3.73
C LEU A 754 6.72 25.46 -2.58
N GLN A 755 7.30 25.09 -1.44
CA GLN A 755 7.53 26.00 -0.29
C GLN A 755 8.89 26.70 -0.45
N PHE A 756 9.01 28.00 -0.15
CA PHE A 756 10.19 28.81 -0.49
C PHE A 756 10.96 29.30 0.76
N PRO A 757 11.96 28.55 1.25
CA PRO A 757 12.69 28.91 2.48
C PRO A 757 13.51 30.20 2.36
N SER A 758 13.92 30.62 1.16
CA SER A 758 14.69 31.87 0.97
C SER A 758 13.81 33.13 0.91
N ALA A 759 12.51 32.99 0.67
CA ALA A 759 11.61 34.10 0.32
C ALA A 759 11.58 35.22 1.37
N ALA A 760 11.63 34.89 2.66
CA ALA A 760 11.61 35.88 3.73
C ALA A 760 12.91 36.70 3.81
N THR A 761 14.07 36.06 3.59
CA THR A 761 15.39 36.71 3.61
C THR A 761 15.58 37.59 2.39
N GLU A 762 15.18 37.12 1.21
CA GLU A 762 15.26 37.90 -0.03
C GLU A 762 14.23 39.05 -0.09
N GLU A 763 13.03 38.90 0.51
CA GLU A 763 12.08 40.00 0.70
C GLU A 763 12.66 41.13 1.56
N ALA A 764 13.29 40.78 2.70
CA ALA A 764 13.91 41.78 3.57
C ALA A 764 15.07 42.52 2.86
N LYS A 765 15.95 41.76 2.20
CA LYS A 765 17.08 42.27 1.40
C LYS A 765 16.63 43.15 0.23
N SER A 766 15.56 42.76 -0.48
CA SER A 766 14.95 43.53 -1.58
C SER A 766 14.44 44.90 -1.10
N ARG A 767 13.94 44.97 0.15
CA ARG A 767 13.32 46.15 0.74
C ARG A 767 14.23 46.95 1.69
N GLY A 768 15.51 46.58 1.80
CA GLY A 768 16.45 47.23 2.73
C GLY A 768 16.11 47.04 4.22
N LEU A 769 15.30 46.03 4.55
CA LEU A 769 14.90 45.72 5.92
C LEU A 769 15.96 44.85 6.61
N PRO A 770 16.05 44.87 7.95
CA PRO A 770 16.87 43.91 8.68
C PRO A 770 16.44 42.48 8.33
N PRO A 771 17.38 41.51 8.29
CA PRO A 771 17.04 40.12 8.01
C PRO A 771 16.01 39.63 9.02
N PRO A 772 14.99 38.84 8.60
CA PRO A 772 14.00 38.33 9.52
C PRO A 772 14.68 37.44 10.56
N PRO A 773 14.12 37.31 11.78
CA PRO A 773 14.54 36.28 12.71
C PRO A 773 14.55 34.94 11.98
N LEU A 774 15.63 34.15 12.12
CA LEU A 774 15.73 32.82 11.53
C LEU A 774 14.44 32.07 11.84
N ALA A 775 13.68 31.74 10.80
CA ALA A 775 12.44 31.01 10.97
C ALA A 775 12.76 29.75 11.77
N ARG A 776 12.03 29.51 12.86
CA ARG A 776 12.16 28.27 13.62
C ARG A 776 11.80 27.16 12.66
N THR A 777 12.82 26.54 12.06
CA THR A 777 12.62 25.35 11.24
C THR A 777 11.82 24.37 12.07
N HIS A 778 10.94 23.61 11.42
CA HIS A 778 10.38 22.43 12.04
C HIS A 778 11.52 21.42 12.23
N LYS A 779 12.35 21.63 13.25
CA LYS A 779 13.16 20.56 13.81
C LYS A 779 12.16 19.44 14.09
N PRO A 780 12.34 18.24 13.52
CA PRO A 780 11.59 17.10 13.98
C PRO A 780 11.74 17.05 15.50
N SER A 781 10.63 16.86 16.19
CA SER A 781 10.67 16.44 17.59
C SER A 781 11.57 15.21 17.69
N SER A 782 12.25 14.99 18.81
CA SER A 782 13.07 13.78 19.00
C SER A 782 12.26 12.47 18.94
N SER A 783 10.94 12.56 18.78
CA SER A 783 9.97 11.49 18.58
C SER A 783 9.40 11.37 17.15
N SER A 784 9.61 12.33 16.25
CA SER A 784 9.04 12.29 14.89
C SER A 784 10.04 11.68 13.91
N SER A 785 9.68 10.51 13.40
CA SER A 785 10.52 9.69 12.52
C SER A 785 10.65 10.30 11.12
N SER A 786 11.89 10.41 10.61
CA SER A 786 12.19 10.95 9.27
C SER A 786 11.43 10.24 8.15
N SER A 787 11.10 10.98 7.08
CA SER A 787 10.59 10.46 5.81
C SER A 787 11.63 9.66 5.01
N GLY A 788 12.90 9.68 5.42
CA GLY A 788 14.04 9.17 4.66
C GLY A 788 14.64 10.18 3.67
N TYR A 789 14.02 11.36 3.49
CA TYR A 789 14.45 12.37 2.52
C TYR A 789 14.49 13.77 3.16
N ALA A 790 15.68 14.36 3.24
CA ALA A 790 15.90 15.67 3.89
C ALA A 790 15.07 16.82 3.27
N PHE A 791 14.75 16.75 1.97
CA PHE A 791 13.82 17.69 1.33
C PHE A 791 12.40 17.58 1.89
N LEU A 792 11.84 16.37 1.98
CA LEU A 792 10.49 16.16 2.50
C LEU A 792 10.41 16.50 3.99
N ASP A 793 11.45 16.17 4.76
CA ASP A 793 11.59 16.56 6.18
C ASP A 793 11.69 18.08 6.38
N SER A 794 12.02 18.86 5.33
CA SER A 794 12.07 20.33 5.38
C SER A 794 10.72 21.02 5.11
N LEU A 795 9.71 20.28 4.65
CA LEU A 795 8.40 20.82 4.25
C LEU A 795 7.44 20.90 5.45
N THR A 796 6.59 21.93 5.48
CA THR A 796 5.56 22.08 6.53
C THR A 796 4.50 20.98 6.40
N PRO A 797 4.15 20.23 7.47
CA PRO A 797 3.22 19.11 7.39
C PRO A 797 1.78 19.44 6.95
N SER A 798 1.07 18.40 6.53
CA SER A 798 -0.38 18.40 6.27
C SER A 798 -1.19 18.47 7.57
N PHE A 799 -2.47 18.85 7.47
CA PHE A 799 -3.49 18.57 8.47
C PHE A 799 -3.55 17.07 8.85
N LEU A 800 -3.25 16.14 7.93
CA LEU A 800 -3.19 14.69 8.24
C LEU A 800 -2.18 14.35 9.36
N ALA A 801 -1.08 15.09 9.48
CA ALA A 801 -0.10 14.90 10.57
C ALA A 801 -0.62 15.30 11.96
N ILE A 802 -1.82 15.89 12.05
CA ILE A 802 -2.53 16.22 13.30
C ILE A 802 -3.98 15.70 13.32
N ASP A 803 -4.39 14.89 12.34
CA ASP A 803 -5.77 14.42 12.21
C ASP A 803 -6.05 13.25 13.16
N THR A 804 -6.44 13.53 14.41
CA THR A 804 -6.80 12.51 15.40
C THR A 804 -8.12 11.82 15.09
N ASP A 805 -9.04 12.54 14.45
CA ASP A 805 -10.43 12.16 14.28
C ASP A 805 -10.66 11.40 12.97
N GLY A 806 -9.72 11.47 12.02
CA GLY A 806 -9.91 10.98 10.65
C GLY A 806 -10.83 11.88 9.81
N ARG A 807 -10.88 13.18 10.10
CA ARG A 807 -11.77 14.17 9.47
C ARG A 807 -11.15 14.95 8.31
N VAL A 808 -9.92 14.63 7.91
CA VAL A 808 -9.22 15.29 6.81
C VAL A 808 -9.33 14.48 5.53
N VAL A 809 -9.74 15.15 4.45
CA VAL A 809 -9.68 14.69 3.07
C VAL A 809 -8.66 15.56 2.34
N ARG A 810 -7.48 15.01 2.08
CA ARG A 810 -6.42 15.71 1.35
C ARG A 810 -6.50 15.38 -0.15
N LEU A 811 -6.36 16.38 -1.01
CA LEU A 811 -6.35 16.25 -2.47
C LEU A 811 -4.94 16.54 -3.00
N ASP A 812 -4.31 15.55 -3.63
CA ASP A 812 -2.99 15.65 -4.24
C ASP A 812 -3.07 15.48 -5.77
N THR A 813 -2.14 16.08 -6.53
CA THR A 813 -2.14 15.94 -8.00
C THR A 813 -0.78 16.04 -8.66
N PHE A 814 -0.58 15.22 -9.70
CA PHE A 814 0.56 15.32 -10.62
C PHE A 814 0.47 16.54 -11.55
N SER A 815 -0.63 17.31 -11.53
CA SER A 815 -0.89 18.42 -12.45
C SER A 815 0.16 19.54 -12.39
N LYS A 816 0.87 19.70 -11.26
CA LYS A 816 1.86 20.77 -11.04
C LYS A 816 3.29 20.25 -10.83
N THR A 817 3.44 18.94 -10.71
CA THR A 817 4.73 18.24 -10.51
C THR A 817 5.16 17.45 -11.75
N VAL A 818 4.23 17.03 -12.63
CA VAL A 818 4.51 16.45 -13.95
C VAL A 818 3.91 17.33 -15.04
N ALA A 819 2.59 17.22 -15.29
CA ALA A 819 1.90 18.05 -16.27
C ALA A 819 0.37 18.10 -16.02
N PRO A 820 -0.32 19.24 -16.25
CA PRO A 820 -1.78 19.31 -16.14
C PRO A 820 -2.52 18.38 -17.09
N GLY A 821 -1.93 18.08 -18.25
CA GLY A 821 -2.50 17.19 -19.27
C GLY A 821 -2.56 15.72 -18.84
N CYS A 822 -1.82 15.30 -17.82
CA CYS A 822 -1.87 13.93 -17.29
C CYS A 822 -3.25 13.56 -16.71
N ARG A 823 -4.05 14.54 -16.28
CA ARG A 823 -5.34 14.31 -15.60
C ARG A 823 -5.24 13.24 -14.50
N LEU A 824 -4.27 13.41 -13.59
CA LEU A 824 -3.92 12.42 -12.58
C LEU A 824 -3.68 13.07 -11.21
N GLY A 825 -4.14 12.41 -10.15
CA GLY A 825 -3.95 12.77 -8.76
C GLY A 825 -4.45 11.66 -7.84
N TRP A 826 -4.61 11.97 -6.56
CA TRP A 826 -5.19 11.06 -5.58
C TRP A 826 -5.88 11.81 -4.43
N ILE A 827 -6.76 11.11 -3.73
CA ILE A 827 -7.28 11.53 -2.42
C ILE A 827 -6.51 10.74 -1.36
N THR A 828 -6.20 11.39 -0.23
CA THR A 828 -5.71 10.74 0.99
C THR A 828 -6.67 11.02 2.15
N ALA A 829 -7.19 9.98 2.81
CA ALA A 829 -8.18 10.10 3.89
C ALA A 829 -8.21 8.83 4.78
N GLN A 830 -9.07 8.80 5.80
CA GLN A 830 -9.29 7.58 6.59
C GLN A 830 -9.94 6.45 5.75
N PRO A 831 -9.76 5.15 6.11
CA PRO A 831 -10.20 4.03 5.28
C PRO A 831 -11.69 4.03 4.92
N ALA A 832 -12.58 4.43 5.84
CA ALA A 832 -14.02 4.45 5.61
C ALA A 832 -14.44 5.51 4.56
N LEU A 833 -13.73 6.63 4.48
CA LEU A 833 -13.96 7.64 3.45
C LEU A 833 -13.45 7.18 2.09
N ILE A 834 -12.29 6.52 2.04
CA ILE A 834 -11.70 5.99 0.80
C ILE A 834 -12.58 4.90 0.18
N GLU A 835 -13.19 4.03 0.98
CA GLU A 835 -14.18 3.05 0.49
C GLU A 835 -15.39 3.75 -0.15
N ARG A 836 -15.95 4.79 0.49
CA ARG A 836 -17.04 5.60 -0.09
C ARG A 836 -16.62 6.31 -1.38
N PHE A 837 -15.40 6.86 -1.44
CA PHE A 837 -14.83 7.45 -2.66
C PHE A 837 -14.72 6.44 -3.81
N GLU A 838 -14.38 5.18 -3.52
CA GLU A 838 -14.33 4.11 -4.51
C GLU A 838 -15.72 3.81 -5.09
N ARG A 839 -16.76 3.73 -4.26
CA ARG A 839 -18.16 3.57 -4.72
C ARG A 839 -18.68 4.77 -5.53
N ILE A 840 -18.14 5.97 -5.31
CA ILE A 840 -18.42 7.15 -6.15
C ILE A 840 -17.68 7.01 -7.48
N ALA A 841 -16.40 6.64 -7.46
CA ALA A 841 -15.58 6.43 -8.65
C ALA A 841 -16.18 5.36 -9.59
N GLU A 842 -16.65 4.24 -9.05
CA GLU A 842 -17.33 3.15 -9.80
C GLU A 842 -18.46 3.62 -10.73
N CYS A 843 -19.17 4.69 -10.35
CA CYS A 843 -20.31 5.23 -11.10
C CYS A 843 -20.04 6.59 -11.76
N THR A 844 -18.80 7.08 -11.74
CA THR A 844 -18.42 8.40 -12.29
C THR A 844 -17.26 8.26 -13.29
N THR A 845 -16.03 8.53 -12.88
CA THR A 845 -14.84 8.47 -13.76
C THR A 845 -14.29 7.06 -13.97
N GLN A 846 -14.75 6.07 -13.21
CA GLN A 846 -14.10 4.79 -12.98
C GLN A 846 -12.67 4.93 -12.45
N GLN A 847 -11.67 5.12 -13.32
CA GLN A 847 -10.26 5.30 -12.97
C GLN A 847 -9.58 6.31 -13.91
N PRO A 848 -8.42 6.88 -13.56
CA PRO A 848 -7.64 7.72 -14.48
C PRO A 848 -7.19 6.97 -15.76
N SER A 849 -6.81 7.72 -16.79
CA SER A 849 -6.39 7.14 -18.09
C SER A 849 -5.23 6.16 -17.94
N GLY A 850 -5.43 4.91 -18.34
CA GLY A 850 -4.44 3.83 -18.23
C GLY A 850 -3.11 4.13 -18.91
N PHE A 851 -3.13 4.77 -20.09
CA PHE A 851 -1.92 5.26 -20.77
C PHE A 851 -1.04 6.12 -19.85
N VAL A 852 -1.65 7.03 -19.09
CA VAL A 852 -0.94 7.90 -18.16
C VAL A 852 -0.51 7.12 -16.92
N GLN A 853 -1.38 6.25 -16.39
CA GLN A 853 -1.03 5.42 -15.23
C GLN A 853 0.16 4.49 -15.52
N GLY A 854 0.27 3.92 -16.72
CA GLY A 854 1.41 3.11 -17.16
C GLY A 854 2.71 3.89 -17.28
N LEU A 855 2.70 5.02 -18.01
CA LEU A 855 3.87 5.88 -18.16
C LEU A 855 4.38 6.44 -16.81
N ILE A 856 3.48 6.82 -15.91
CA ILE A 856 3.84 7.28 -14.57
C ILE A 856 4.32 6.10 -13.69
N SER A 857 3.79 4.88 -13.87
CA SER A 857 4.28 3.68 -13.18
C SER A 857 5.75 3.42 -13.51
N GLU A 858 6.12 3.30 -14.79
CA GLU A 858 7.52 3.13 -15.20
C GLU A 858 8.41 4.29 -14.71
N LEU A 859 7.91 5.53 -14.76
CA LEU A 859 8.64 6.70 -14.29
C LEU A 859 9.04 6.61 -12.81
N VAL A 860 8.11 6.21 -11.92
CA VAL A 860 8.32 6.29 -10.45
C VAL A 860 8.75 4.99 -9.78
N LEU A 861 8.46 3.83 -10.40
CA LEU A 861 8.90 2.52 -9.89
C LEU A 861 10.28 2.11 -10.41
N GLY A 862 10.66 2.56 -11.61
CA GLY A 862 11.80 2.01 -12.33
C GLY A 862 11.48 0.68 -13.00
N SER A 863 12.23 0.35 -14.06
CA SER A 863 11.95 -0.81 -14.89
C SER A 863 12.24 -2.13 -14.16
N SER A 864 11.22 -2.98 -14.05
CA SER A 864 11.21 -4.22 -13.24
C SER A 864 12.20 -5.31 -13.72
N LYS A 865 13.50 -5.11 -13.48
CA LYS A 865 14.63 -6.03 -13.73
C LYS A 865 14.85 -6.53 -15.18
N GLN A 866 13.93 -6.30 -16.12
CA GLN A 866 13.97 -6.93 -17.45
C GLN A 866 14.37 -5.99 -18.59
N ASN A 867 15.65 -5.62 -18.65
CA ASN A 867 16.30 -5.28 -19.93
C ASN A 867 16.66 -6.55 -20.76
N GLN A 868 15.88 -7.63 -20.55
CA GLN A 868 16.05 -8.93 -21.23
C GLN A 868 15.27 -8.96 -22.57
N ALA A 869 14.07 -8.37 -22.64
CA ALA A 869 13.28 -8.31 -23.87
C ALA A 869 13.90 -7.39 -24.95
N ALA A 870 14.53 -6.28 -24.53
CA ALA A 870 15.21 -5.35 -25.44
C ALA A 870 16.29 -6.03 -26.30
N LYS A 871 16.90 -7.11 -25.81
CA LYS A 871 17.92 -7.89 -26.55
C LYS A 871 17.35 -8.69 -27.73
N SER A 872 16.06 -9.04 -27.74
CA SER A 872 15.48 -9.95 -28.76
C SER A 872 14.60 -9.26 -29.80
N ALA A 873 14.13 -8.04 -29.55
CA ALA A 873 13.28 -7.28 -30.48
C ALA A 873 14.10 -6.32 -31.36
N PHE A 874 14.90 -5.45 -30.75
CA PHE A 874 15.64 -4.40 -31.47
C PHE A 874 16.70 -4.97 -32.44
N SER A 875 17.23 -6.16 -32.13
CA SER A 875 18.23 -6.85 -32.95
C SER A 875 17.70 -7.49 -34.25
N ARG A 876 16.41 -7.34 -34.60
CA ARG A 876 15.79 -8.07 -35.73
C ARG A 876 15.04 -7.26 -36.78
N LEU A 877 14.83 -5.94 -36.61
CA LEU A 877 13.96 -5.17 -37.52
C LEU A 877 14.63 -4.04 -38.32
N LEU A 878 15.91 -3.73 -38.10
CA LEU A 878 16.65 -2.70 -38.85
C LEU A 878 18.02 -3.23 -39.30
N LEU A 879 18.02 -4.11 -40.30
CA LEU A 879 19.21 -4.42 -41.09
C LEU A 879 19.43 -3.37 -42.19
N SER A 880 20.66 -3.28 -42.68
CA SER A 880 21.13 -2.42 -43.79
C SER A 880 20.94 -0.90 -43.64
N SER A 881 21.83 -0.28 -42.87
CA SER A 881 22.48 0.96 -43.31
C SER A 881 23.89 1.06 -42.73
N SER A 882 24.88 1.36 -43.57
CA SER A 882 26.27 1.50 -43.16
C SER A 882 26.57 2.95 -42.75
N ASP A 883 26.53 3.24 -41.45
CA ASP A 883 27.47 4.19 -40.83
C ASP A 883 27.46 4.06 -39.30
N GLY A 884 28.63 4.20 -38.68
CA GLY A 884 28.80 3.95 -37.24
C GLY A 884 28.78 5.22 -36.38
N ARG A 885 27.92 5.24 -35.36
CA ARG A 885 28.11 6.01 -34.11
C ARG A 885 27.16 5.57 -33.00
N ASP A 886 27.59 5.75 -31.75
CA ASP A 886 26.97 5.17 -30.56
C ASP A 886 25.54 5.65 -30.28
N GLN A 887 24.66 4.72 -29.91
CA GLN A 887 23.45 5.04 -29.14
C GLN A 887 22.88 3.86 -28.33
N ALA A 888 23.70 3.29 -27.45
CA ALA A 888 23.24 2.36 -26.41
C ALA A 888 22.51 3.10 -25.27
N ALA A 889 21.34 3.69 -25.57
CA ALA A 889 20.50 4.39 -24.60
C ALA A 889 19.67 3.37 -23.79
N SER A 890 20.02 3.16 -22.52
CA SER A 890 19.34 2.20 -21.64
C SER A 890 17.97 2.70 -21.16
N PHE A 891 16.94 1.87 -21.30
CA PHE A 891 15.61 2.09 -20.68
C PHE A 891 15.72 2.10 -19.14
N ALA A 892 15.31 3.20 -18.50
CA ALA A 892 15.33 3.33 -17.04
C ALA A 892 14.32 4.37 -16.54
N GLY A 893 13.46 3.98 -15.59
CA GLY A 893 12.69 4.92 -14.76
C GLY A 893 13.56 5.62 -13.70
N TRP A 894 12.97 6.52 -12.92
CA TRP A 894 13.67 7.37 -11.96
C TRP A 894 13.79 6.79 -10.54
N ASP A 895 12.95 5.80 -10.21
CA ASP A 895 12.66 5.38 -8.83
C ASP A 895 12.13 6.51 -7.90
N THR A 896 11.83 6.17 -6.65
CA THR A 896 11.23 7.09 -5.67
C THR A 896 12.18 8.20 -5.23
N SER A 897 13.48 7.93 -5.22
CA SER A 897 14.54 8.89 -4.91
C SER A 897 14.76 9.87 -6.06
N GLY A 898 14.71 9.39 -7.31
CA GLY A 898 14.69 10.27 -8.48
C GLY A 898 13.42 11.12 -8.55
N TRP A 899 12.26 10.58 -8.15
CA TRP A 899 11.05 11.39 -7.97
C TRP A 899 11.21 12.51 -6.94
N VAL A 900 11.82 12.23 -5.77
CA VAL A 900 12.12 13.27 -4.76
C VAL A 900 13.13 14.29 -5.28
N ARG A 901 14.21 13.85 -5.94
CA ARG A 901 15.23 14.74 -6.53
C ARG A 901 14.65 15.65 -7.63
N TRP A 902 13.67 15.16 -8.39
CA TRP A 902 12.92 15.98 -9.34
C TRP A 902 12.13 17.10 -8.64
N LEU A 903 11.43 16.78 -7.53
CA LEU A 903 10.69 17.77 -6.73
C LEU A 903 11.60 18.83 -6.10
N GLU A 904 12.79 18.44 -5.61
CA GLU A 904 13.83 19.37 -5.12
C GLU A 904 14.25 20.39 -6.20
N GLY A 905 14.52 19.90 -7.41
CA GLY A 905 14.88 20.73 -8.56
C GLY A 905 13.72 21.66 -8.98
N LEU A 906 12.50 21.14 -8.95
CA LEU A 906 11.28 21.87 -9.28
C LEU A 906 11.04 23.03 -8.29
N ARG A 907 11.18 22.80 -6.96
CA ARG A 907 11.16 23.89 -5.96
C ARG A 907 12.16 24.98 -6.34
N GLY A 908 13.42 24.59 -6.57
CA GLY A 908 14.50 25.53 -6.91
C GLY A 908 14.20 26.38 -8.14
N ALA A 909 13.60 25.79 -9.18
CA ALA A 909 13.20 26.52 -10.39
C ALA A 909 12.08 27.54 -10.13
N TYR A 910 11.04 27.16 -9.37
CA TYR A 910 9.94 28.06 -9.00
C TYR A 910 10.42 29.18 -8.06
N GLU A 911 11.31 28.88 -7.12
CA GLU A 911 11.84 29.85 -6.16
C GLU A 911 12.69 30.94 -6.84
N ARG A 912 13.50 30.58 -7.83
CA ARG A 912 14.25 31.54 -8.68
C ARG A 912 13.33 32.47 -9.47
N ARG A 913 12.27 31.91 -10.07
CA ARG A 913 11.25 32.66 -10.83
C ARG A 913 10.48 33.64 -9.94
N MET A 914 10.06 33.17 -8.77
CA MET A 914 9.42 33.97 -7.72
C MET A 914 10.30 35.15 -7.32
N ALA A 915 11.56 34.89 -6.94
CA ALA A 915 12.48 35.93 -6.49
C ALA A 915 12.83 36.94 -7.61
N ARG A 916 12.95 36.50 -8.87
CA ARG A 916 13.17 37.43 -10.00
C ARG A 916 12.00 38.39 -10.17
N MET A 917 10.77 37.87 -10.18
CA MET A 917 9.56 38.69 -10.35
C MET A 917 9.32 39.62 -9.14
N CYS A 918 9.50 39.14 -7.91
CA CYS A 918 9.22 39.95 -6.71
C CYS A 918 10.18 41.14 -6.55
N ARG A 919 11.48 41.00 -6.88
CA ARG A 919 12.42 42.15 -6.85
C ARG A 919 12.01 43.26 -7.82
N ILE A 920 11.53 42.90 -9.01
CA ILE A 920 11.06 43.86 -10.03
C ILE A 920 9.79 44.58 -9.53
N LEU A 921 8.86 43.84 -8.91
CA LEU A 921 7.65 44.41 -8.31
C LEU A 921 7.93 45.30 -7.09
N ASP A 922 8.93 45.00 -6.26
CA ASP A 922 9.34 45.88 -5.16
C ASP A 922 9.84 47.24 -5.68
N VAL A 923 10.72 47.23 -6.68
CA VAL A 923 11.22 48.45 -7.37
C VAL A 923 10.09 49.18 -8.10
N GLY A 924 9.07 48.45 -8.56
CA GLY A 924 7.90 48.99 -9.24
C GLY A 924 6.78 49.54 -8.35
N SER A 925 6.82 49.28 -7.04
CA SER A 925 5.70 49.47 -6.10
C SER A 925 5.21 50.91 -5.90
N ALA A 926 5.99 51.91 -6.30
CA ALA A 926 5.67 53.33 -6.14
C ALA A 926 6.07 54.19 -7.36
N LEU A 927 5.34 55.29 -7.56
CA LEU A 927 5.84 56.47 -8.25
C LEU A 927 6.60 57.34 -7.26
N VAL A 928 7.70 57.93 -7.71
CA VAL A 928 8.46 58.95 -6.97
C VAL A 928 8.50 60.19 -7.84
N THR A 929 7.89 61.28 -7.37
CA THR A 929 7.89 62.57 -8.06
C THR A 929 8.73 63.56 -7.28
N THR A 930 9.61 64.27 -7.99
CA THR A 930 10.36 65.41 -7.47
C THR A 930 9.68 66.70 -7.91
N SER A 931 9.65 67.71 -7.04
CA SER A 931 9.13 69.04 -7.37
C SER A 931 10.00 70.11 -6.71
N PRO A 932 10.34 71.21 -7.41
CA PRO A 932 11.08 72.31 -6.81
C PRO A 932 10.23 72.99 -5.73
N VAL A 933 10.81 73.21 -4.54
CA VAL A 933 10.14 73.96 -3.46
C VAL A 933 10.19 75.44 -3.79
N SER A 934 9.04 76.03 -4.15
CA SER A 934 8.90 77.47 -4.34
C SER A 934 8.74 78.18 -2.99
N PHE A 935 9.80 78.84 -2.52
CA PHE A 935 9.69 79.80 -1.43
C PHE A 935 9.05 81.09 -1.93
N SER A 936 7.91 81.47 -1.35
CA SER A 936 7.35 82.82 -1.50
C SER A 936 8.14 83.79 -0.63
N SER A 937 9.15 84.46 -1.20
CA SER A 937 9.98 85.41 -0.47
C SER A 937 9.23 86.70 -0.16
N SER A 938 9.32 87.14 1.09
CA SER A 938 9.03 88.49 1.56
C SER A 938 10.14 88.91 2.51
N SER A 939 10.43 90.22 2.58
CA SER A 939 11.55 90.86 3.31
C SER A 939 12.98 90.51 2.85
N SER A 940 13.47 91.30 1.90
CA SER A 940 14.70 92.13 1.98
C SER A 940 16.07 91.54 2.39
N ALA A 941 17.01 91.73 1.46
CA ALA A 941 18.39 92.22 1.63
C ALA A 941 19.53 91.23 1.97
N ASP A 942 20.60 91.42 1.19
CA ASP A 942 22.03 91.24 1.47
C ASP A 942 22.53 89.90 2.03
N ASP A 943 22.97 89.01 1.13
CA ASP A 943 24.30 88.38 1.18
C ASP A 943 24.71 87.88 -0.23
N GLU A 944 26.00 87.92 -0.56
CA GLU A 944 26.56 87.36 -1.80
C GLU A 944 27.16 85.96 -1.58
N ASP A 945 27.23 85.18 -2.67
CA ASP A 945 28.02 83.94 -2.83
C ASP A 945 27.66 82.71 -1.94
N THR A 946 26.60 82.00 -2.35
CA THR A 946 26.59 80.51 -2.30
C THR A 946 25.87 79.93 -3.52
N SER A 947 26.35 78.81 -4.05
CA SER A 947 25.77 78.16 -5.23
C SER A 947 24.49 77.38 -4.91
N GLU A 948 23.50 77.48 -5.80
CA GLU A 948 22.13 76.99 -5.54
C GLU A 948 22.06 75.47 -5.32
N TRP A 949 21.57 75.07 -4.15
CA TRP A 949 20.98 73.74 -3.92
C TRP A 949 19.51 73.90 -3.52
N SER A 950 18.65 74.15 -4.51
CA SER A 950 17.19 74.21 -4.30
C SER A 950 16.68 72.87 -3.76
N PRO A 951 16.06 72.80 -2.57
CA PRO A 951 15.55 71.55 -2.03
C PRO A 951 14.39 71.04 -2.90
N LEU A 952 14.51 69.80 -3.37
CA LEU A 952 13.43 69.10 -4.08
C LEU A 952 12.51 68.42 -3.08
N ALA A 953 11.22 68.74 -3.13
CA ALA A 953 10.20 67.97 -2.45
C ALA A 953 10.05 66.61 -3.14
N VAL A 954 10.31 65.53 -2.41
CA VAL A 954 10.15 64.15 -2.90
C VAL A 954 8.82 63.60 -2.40
N SER A 955 7.85 63.42 -3.30
CA SER A 955 6.60 62.71 -3.01
C SER A 955 6.69 61.26 -3.48
N LYS A 956 6.05 60.34 -2.75
CA LYS A 956 6.04 58.90 -3.05
C LYS A 956 4.63 58.34 -2.99
N THR A 957 4.02 58.12 -4.15
CA THR A 957 2.70 57.50 -4.28
C THR A 957 2.87 55.99 -4.39
N VAL A 958 2.39 55.23 -3.41
CA VAL A 958 2.36 53.76 -3.48
C VAL A 958 1.26 53.32 -4.44
N LEU A 959 1.61 52.51 -5.43
CA LEU A 959 0.70 52.03 -6.48
C LEU A 959 0.09 50.69 -6.09
N TYR A 960 0.89 49.84 -5.46
CA TYR A 960 0.46 48.54 -4.95
C TYR A 960 1.35 48.06 -3.80
N SER A 961 0.80 47.17 -2.99
CA SER A 961 1.51 46.47 -1.92
C SER A 961 1.30 44.95 -2.05
N PHE A 962 2.32 44.17 -1.71
CA PHE A 962 2.27 42.71 -1.71
C PHE A 962 3.27 42.14 -0.71
N ARG A 963 3.07 40.87 -0.34
CA ARG A 963 4.07 40.08 0.39
C ARG A 963 4.66 39.06 -0.57
N TRP A 964 5.96 38.81 -0.45
CA TRP A 964 6.60 37.75 -1.23
C TRP A 964 5.96 36.39 -0.85
N PRO A 965 5.44 35.61 -1.82
CA PRO A 965 4.72 34.38 -1.51
C PRO A 965 5.65 33.37 -0.83
N ARG A 966 5.12 32.64 0.16
CA ARG A 966 5.90 31.64 0.91
C ARG A 966 5.81 30.24 0.29
N GLY A 967 4.93 30.08 -0.69
CA GLY A 967 4.93 28.93 -1.59
C GLY A 967 4.01 29.12 -2.79
N GLY A 968 3.90 28.10 -3.63
CA GLY A 968 2.99 28.07 -4.77
C GLY A 968 3.54 28.72 -6.04
N MET A 969 2.68 29.37 -6.82
CA MET A 969 3.02 29.92 -8.14
C MET A 969 2.45 31.31 -8.42
N PHE A 970 1.96 31.99 -7.37
CA PHE A 970 1.21 33.24 -7.46
C PHE A 970 1.76 34.31 -6.53
N ILE A 971 1.64 35.57 -6.96
CA ILE A 971 1.87 36.77 -6.15
C ILE A 971 0.54 37.51 -6.06
N TRP A 972 0.15 37.90 -4.84
CA TRP A 972 -1.11 38.59 -4.55
C TRP A 972 -0.82 40.06 -4.22
N LEU A 973 -1.24 40.94 -5.13
CA LEU A 973 -1.01 42.37 -5.10
C LEU A 973 -2.30 43.07 -4.69
N ARG A 974 -2.25 43.94 -3.67
CA ARG A 974 -3.28 44.95 -3.43
C ARG A 974 -2.91 46.20 -4.21
N MET A 975 -3.71 46.57 -5.19
CA MET A 975 -3.59 47.86 -5.86
C MET A 975 -4.16 48.96 -4.96
N HIS A 976 -3.50 50.11 -4.91
CA HIS A 976 -3.96 51.29 -4.17
C HIS A 976 -4.74 52.24 -5.09
N LEU A 977 -5.78 51.72 -5.76
CA LEU A 977 -6.60 52.50 -6.71
C LEU A 977 -7.24 53.74 -6.06
N GLU A 978 -7.38 53.75 -4.73
CA GLU A 978 -7.74 54.92 -3.93
C GLU A 978 -6.77 56.12 -4.07
N ALA A 979 -5.55 55.89 -4.55
CA ALA A 979 -4.52 56.89 -4.83
C ALA A 979 -4.36 57.19 -6.34
N HIS A 980 -5.32 56.77 -7.18
CA HIS A 980 -5.34 57.09 -8.61
C HIS A 980 -5.92 58.50 -8.84
N PRO A 981 -5.37 59.34 -9.77
CA PRO A 981 -5.87 60.70 -9.99
C PRO A 981 -7.35 60.81 -10.39
N LEU A 982 -7.95 59.74 -10.91
CA LEU A 982 -9.37 59.67 -11.29
C LEU A 982 -10.25 58.95 -10.26
N TRP A 983 -9.75 58.65 -9.05
CA TRP A 983 -10.53 58.05 -7.98
C TRP A 983 -11.78 58.91 -7.67
N MET A 984 -12.96 58.30 -7.80
CA MET A 984 -14.28 58.93 -7.62
C MET A 984 -14.55 60.12 -8.57
N ALA A 985 -13.80 60.26 -9.67
CA ALA A 985 -14.11 61.22 -10.73
C ALA A 985 -15.43 60.86 -11.43
N ARG A 986 -16.21 61.87 -11.86
CA ARG A 986 -17.51 61.64 -12.51
C ARG A 986 -17.37 61.40 -14.01
N GLY A 987 -18.10 60.40 -14.53
CA GLY A 987 -18.15 60.11 -15.95
C GLY A 987 -18.95 61.16 -16.75
N PRO A 988 -18.60 61.39 -18.03
CA PRO A 988 -19.40 62.22 -18.93
C PRO A 988 -20.71 61.55 -19.37
N SER A 989 -20.86 60.23 -19.20
CA SER A 989 -22.08 59.49 -19.58
C SER A 989 -22.96 59.13 -18.39
N ARG A 990 -24.29 59.09 -18.61
CA ARG A 990 -25.27 58.61 -17.60
C ARG A 990 -25.13 57.14 -17.20
N ARG A 991 -24.25 56.35 -17.85
CA ARG A 991 -24.06 54.92 -17.57
C ARG A 991 -22.89 54.63 -16.62
N LEU A 992 -21.93 55.54 -16.51
CA LEU A 992 -20.80 55.45 -15.57
C LEU A 992 -20.78 56.73 -14.72
N PRO A 993 -21.61 56.83 -13.67
CA PRO A 993 -21.77 58.07 -12.92
C PRO A 993 -20.50 58.49 -12.17
N ILE A 994 -19.70 57.53 -11.72
CA ILE A 994 -18.47 57.69 -10.93
C ILE A 994 -17.47 56.60 -11.35
N LEU A 995 -16.18 56.93 -11.40
CA LEU A 995 -15.08 55.96 -11.50
C LEU A 995 -14.69 55.44 -10.11
N ASP A 996 -15.28 54.30 -9.74
CA ASP A 996 -15.02 53.61 -8.48
C ASP A 996 -13.91 52.54 -8.61
N GLY A 997 -13.67 51.80 -7.53
CA GLY A 997 -12.69 50.72 -7.47
C GLY A 997 -12.90 49.63 -8.53
N PRO A 998 -14.10 49.03 -8.63
CA PRO A 998 -14.44 48.11 -9.72
C PRO A 998 -14.20 48.67 -11.13
N ALA A 999 -14.61 49.92 -11.41
CA ALA A 999 -14.43 50.55 -12.71
C ALA A 999 -12.94 50.77 -13.04
N LEU A 1000 -12.15 51.29 -12.10
CA LEU A 1000 -10.70 51.50 -12.29
C LEU A 1000 -9.94 50.17 -12.38
N SER A 1001 -10.36 49.13 -11.65
CA SER A 1001 -9.80 47.77 -11.75
C SER A 1001 -10.07 47.14 -13.13
N GLY A 1002 -11.32 47.21 -13.61
CA GLY A 1002 -11.69 46.73 -14.94
C GLY A 1002 -10.88 47.41 -16.04
N ALA A 1003 -10.76 48.75 -15.98
CA ALA A 1003 -9.97 49.52 -16.93
C ALA A 1003 -8.46 49.22 -16.87
N LEU A 1004 -7.87 49.08 -15.67
CA LEU A 1004 -6.46 48.71 -15.51
C LEU A 1004 -6.17 47.31 -16.09
N MET A 1005 -7.09 46.36 -15.93
CA MET A 1005 -6.92 45.01 -16.50
C MET A 1005 -6.85 45.07 -18.04
N VAL A 1006 -7.79 45.77 -18.69
CA VAL A 1006 -7.77 45.97 -20.15
C VAL A 1006 -6.51 46.72 -20.59
N TRP A 1007 -6.17 47.82 -19.91
CA TRP A 1007 -4.97 48.63 -20.20
C TRP A 1007 -3.68 47.83 -20.21
N LEU A 1008 -3.50 46.90 -19.26
CA LEU A 1008 -2.32 46.04 -19.24
C LEU A 1008 -2.22 45.10 -20.46
N THR A 1009 -3.33 44.75 -21.09
CA THR A 1009 -3.33 43.89 -22.30
C THR A 1009 -3.00 44.64 -23.60
N THR A 1010 -3.14 45.97 -23.66
CA THR A 1010 -2.88 46.75 -24.88
C THR A 1010 -1.38 46.96 -25.14
N GLU A 1011 -1.02 47.41 -26.34
CA GLU A 1011 0.34 47.94 -26.58
C GLU A 1011 0.60 49.17 -25.69
N PRO A 1012 1.86 49.39 -25.23
CA PRO A 1012 3.05 48.56 -25.46
C PRO A 1012 3.19 47.36 -24.50
N PHE A 1013 2.35 47.25 -23.46
CA PHE A 1013 2.59 46.36 -22.32
C PHE A 1013 2.32 44.88 -22.67
N ARG A 1014 1.13 44.55 -23.19
CA ARG A 1014 0.68 43.17 -23.50
C ARG A 1014 0.94 42.17 -22.35
N VAL A 1015 0.44 42.44 -21.15
CA VAL A 1015 0.48 41.56 -19.98
C VAL A 1015 -0.94 41.22 -19.51
N LEU A 1016 -1.24 39.93 -19.39
CA LEU A 1016 -2.51 39.46 -18.82
C LEU A 1016 -2.36 39.11 -17.34
N VAL A 1017 -3.31 39.56 -16.52
CA VAL A 1017 -3.35 39.37 -15.05
C VAL A 1017 -4.76 38.96 -14.62
N SER A 1018 -4.88 38.25 -13.49
CA SER A 1018 -6.21 37.88 -12.95
C SER A 1018 -6.64 38.89 -11.87
N THR A 1019 -7.84 39.48 -11.97
CA THR A 1019 -8.41 40.36 -10.93
C THR A 1019 -8.90 39.57 -9.72
N GLY A 1020 -8.94 40.20 -8.54
CA GLY A 1020 -9.33 39.58 -7.28
C GLY A 1020 -10.82 39.22 -7.22
N SER A 1021 -11.65 39.92 -7.99
CA SER A 1021 -13.08 39.65 -8.17
C SER A 1021 -13.38 38.22 -8.64
N ILE A 1022 -12.46 37.62 -9.43
CA ILE A 1022 -12.57 36.24 -9.93
C ILE A 1022 -12.42 35.21 -8.80
N PHE A 1023 -11.66 35.54 -7.76
CA PHE A 1023 -11.37 34.66 -6.62
C PHE A 1023 -12.25 34.95 -5.40
N SER A 1024 -13.09 35.99 -5.46
CA SER A 1024 -13.94 36.40 -4.34
C SER A 1024 -15.00 35.34 -4.07
N ALA A 1025 -14.97 34.74 -2.88
CA ALA A 1025 -15.78 33.58 -2.53
C ALA A 1025 -17.29 33.82 -2.59
N ASN A 1026 -17.73 35.07 -2.42
CA ASN A 1026 -19.10 35.52 -2.63
C ASN A 1026 -19.14 37.00 -3.06
N ASP A 1027 -20.34 37.50 -3.36
CA ASP A 1027 -20.57 38.85 -3.88
C ASP A 1027 -20.30 39.96 -2.85
N GLU A 1028 -20.33 39.63 -1.55
CA GLU A 1028 -19.97 40.55 -0.47
C GLU A 1028 -18.48 40.88 -0.55
N VAL A 1029 -17.61 39.87 -0.57
CA VAL A 1029 -16.16 40.06 -0.76
C VAL A 1029 -15.87 40.74 -2.10
N ARG A 1030 -16.56 40.33 -3.18
CA ARG A 1030 -16.34 40.89 -4.53
C ARG A 1030 -16.56 42.40 -4.57
N ARG A 1031 -17.64 42.89 -3.93
CA ARG A 1031 -17.98 44.32 -3.86
C ARG A 1031 -17.16 45.06 -2.80
N ALA A 1032 -16.89 44.46 -1.65
CA ALA A 1032 -16.14 45.09 -0.57
C ALA A 1032 -14.65 45.34 -0.93
N GLU A 1033 -13.94 44.30 -1.36
CA GLU A 1033 -12.48 44.35 -1.55
C GLU A 1033 -11.94 43.62 -2.79
N GLY A 1034 -12.73 42.78 -3.47
CA GLY A 1034 -12.24 41.96 -4.59
C GLY A 1034 -11.67 42.75 -5.78
N TRP A 1035 -12.18 43.95 -6.01
CA TRP A 1035 -11.66 44.91 -7.01
C TRP A 1035 -10.26 45.45 -6.67
N ALA A 1036 -9.86 45.43 -5.40
CA ALA A 1036 -8.58 46.01 -4.95
C ALA A 1036 -7.39 45.06 -5.14
N TYR A 1037 -7.60 43.80 -5.53
CA TYR A 1037 -6.54 42.79 -5.62
C TYR A 1037 -6.30 42.25 -7.03
N TYR A 1038 -5.08 41.79 -7.28
CA TYR A 1038 -4.66 41.11 -8.50
C TYR A 1038 -3.75 39.93 -8.18
N ARG A 1039 -3.87 38.85 -8.97
CA ARG A 1039 -3.01 37.68 -8.91
C ARG A 1039 -2.13 37.63 -10.16
N VAL A 1040 -0.82 37.69 -9.97
CA VAL A 1040 0.22 37.51 -11.00
C VAL A 1040 0.85 36.12 -10.85
N CYS A 1041 1.25 35.50 -11.97
CA CYS A 1041 1.78 34.13 -12.01
C CYS A 1041 3.21 34.10 -12.57
N PHE A 1042 4.17 33.52 -11.84
CA PHE A 1042 5.57 33.38 -12.25
C PHE A 1042 5.91 32.02 -12.90
N ALA A 1043 4.90 31.17 -13.10
CA ALA A 1043 5.06 29.82 -13.67
C ALA A 1043 4.68 29.70 -15.16
N ALA A 1044 3.89 30.63 -15.71
CA ALA A 1044 3.35 30.52 -17.07
C ALA A 1044 4.38 30.78 -18.17
N GLU A 1045 5.23 31.80 -18.00
CA GLU A 1045 6.20 32.23 -19.00
C GLU A 1045 7.53 31.45 -18.95
N ALA A 1046 8.35 31.59 -20.00
CA ALA A 1046 9.73 31.12 -20.00
C ALA A 1046 10.60 31.91 -18.98
N GLU A 1047 11.66 31.30 -18.46
CA GLU A 1047 12.41 31.84 -17.29
C GLU A 1047 13.16 33.15 -17.60
N ASP A 1048 13.54 33.34 -18.86
CA ASP A 1048 14.04 34.59 -19.44
C ASP A 1048 12.95 35.69 -19.46
N ARG A 1049 11.72 35.32 -19.82
CA ARG A 1049 10.56 36.23 -19.97
C ARG A 1049 9.85 36.60 -18.68
N VAL A 1050 9.99 35.83 -17.60
CA VAL A 1050 9.42 36.14 -16.27
C VAL A 1050 9.81 37.55 -15.79
N GLY A 1051 11.03 38.01 -16.10
CA GLY A 1051 11.43 39.40 -15.82
C GLY A 1051 10.70 40.42 -16.69
N LEU A 1052 10.73 40.24 -18.02
CA LEU A 1052 10.09 41.13 -18.99
C LEU A 1052 8.58 41.29 -18.74
N ALA A 1053 7.88 40.24 -18.33
CA ALA A 1053 6.47 40.30 -17.95
C ALA A 1053 6.24 41.16 -16.70
N ALA A 1054 7.13 41.07 -15.70
CA ALA A 1054 7.08 41.91 -14.51
C ALA A 1054 7.44 43.38 -14.84
N GLU A 1055 8.48 43.62 -15.65
CA GLU A 1055 8.90 44.95 -16.10
C GLU A 1055 7.77 45.67 -16.85
N ARG A 1056 7.09 44.98 -17.78
CA ARG A 1056 5.93 45.50 -18.51
C ARG A 1056 4.70 45.74 -17.63
N PHE A 1057 4.47 44.90 -16.62
CA PHE A 1057 3.42 45.13 -15.63
C PHE A 1057 3.69 46.39 -14.79
N VAL A 1058 4.93 46.55 -14.30
CA VAL A 1058 5.37 47.73 -13.55
C VAL A 1058 5.16 49.01 -14.38
N GLU A 1059 5.62 49.01 -15.63
CA GLU A 1059 5.49 50.16 -16.53
C GLU A 1059 4.02 50.45 -16.87
N GLY A 1060 3.22 49.42 -17.14
CA GLY A 1060 1.79 49.55 -17.42
C GLY A 1060 1.01 50.13 -16.25
N VAL A 1061 1.28 49.69 -15.03
CA VAL A 1061 0.70 50.26 -13.80
C VAL A 1061 1.15 51.72 -13.61
N LYS A 1062 2.44 52.03 -13.77
CA LYS A 1062 2.95 53.40 -13.63
C LYS A 1062 2.26 54.36 -14.61
N ARG A 1063 2.19 54.01 -15.89
CA ARG A 1063 1.51 54.82 -16.91
C ARG A 1063 -0.01 54.86 -16.76
N PHE A 1064 -0.63 53.86 -16.13
CA PHE A 1064 -2.06 53.95 -15.78
C PHE A 1064 -2.31 55.07 -14.77
N TRP A 1065 -1.43 55.26 -13.79
CA TRP A 1065 -1.50 56.37 -12.82
C TRP A 1065 -1.21 57.75 -13.42
N GLU A 1066 -0.71 57.82 -14.66
CA GLU A 1066 -0.56 59.08 -15.42
C GLU A 1066 -1.85 59.45 -16.18
N VAL A 1067 -2.85 58.57 -16.24
CA VAL A 1067 -4.11 58.81 -16.97
C VAL A 1067 -5.04 59.76 -16.20
N THR A 1068 -5.24 60.95 -16.75
CA THR A 1068 -6.18 61.96 -16.23
C THR A 1068 -7.41 62.21 -17.13
N ASP A 1069 -7.60 61.43 -18.21
CA ASP A 1069 -8.82 61.51 -19.04
C ASP A 1069 -9.80 60.37 -18.74
N VAL A 1070 -10.95 60.75 -18.17
CA VAL A 1070 -12.09 59.86 -17.87
C VAL A 1070 -12.63 59.18 -19.14
N LYS A 1071 -12.53 59.79 -20.32
CA LYS A 1071 -13.01 59.19 -21.59
C LYS A 1071 -12.18 57.99 -22.02
N LEU A 1072 -10.88 57.95 -21.68
CA LEU A 1072 -10.03 56.79 -21.94
C LEU A 1072 -10.44 55.61 -21.06
N VAL A 1073 -10.75 55.87 -19.79
CA VAL A 1073 -11.30 54.85 -18.86
C VAL A 1073 -12.65 54.34 -19.35
N GLU A 1074 -13.57 55.23 -19.77
CA GLU A 1074 -14.83 54.81 -20.41
C GLU A 1074 -14.63 54.00 -21.70
N LYS A 1075 -13.54 54.21 -22.45
CA LYS A 1075 -13.24 53.41 -23.65
C LYS A 1075 -12.81 51.99 -23.27
N LEU A 1076 -11.83 51.87 -22.37
CA LEU A 1076 -11.31 50.59 -21.88
C LEU A 1076 -12.44 49.71 -21.31
N LEU A 1077 -13.38 50.30 -20.56
CA LEU A 1077 -14.53 49.58 -20.02
C LEU A 1077 -15.52 49.09 -21.10
N LYS A 1078 -15.63 49.75 -22.25
CA LYS A 1078 -16.49 49.28 -23.37
C LYS A 1078 -15.93 48.03 -24.05
N GLU A 1079 -14.63 47.80 -23.96
CA GLU A 1079 -13.95 46.62 -24.53
C GLU A 1079 -14.23 45.34 -23.72
N LEU A 1080 -14.80 45.46 -22.50
CA LEU A 1080 -15.32 44.34 -21.69
C LEU A 1080 -16.71 43.83 -22.13
N GLY A 1081 -17.42 44.57 -22.99
CA GLY A 1081 -18.67 44.12 -23.63
C GLY A 1081 -19.98 44.43 -22.88
N PRO A 1082 -21.14 43.97 -23.42
CA PRO A 1082 -22.47 44.36 -22.93
C PRO A 1082 -22.87 43.82 -21.56
N SER A 1083 -22.17 42.81 -21.04
CA SER A 1083 -22.29 42.29 -19.67
C SER A 1083 -21.65 43.20 -18.62
N GLY A 1084 -21.35 44.46 -18.97
CA GLY A 1084 -20.74 45.48 -18.11
C GLY A 1084 -21.65 46.05 -17.01
N GLU A 1085 -22.57 45.26 -16.47
CA GLU A 1085 -23.00 45.42 -15.08
C GLU A 1085 -22.02 44.64 -14.20
N VAL A 1086 -21.53 45.27 -13.13
CA VAL A 1086 -20.36 44.80 -12.35
C VAL A 1086 -20.57 43.43 -11.66
N GLU A 1087 -21.80 42.90 -11.70
CA GLU A 1087 -22.18 41.64 -11.07
C GLU A 1087 -21.85 40.40 -11.95
N ALA A 1088 -21.74 40.55 -13.28
CA ALA A 1088 -21.72 39.45 -14.25
C ALA A 1088 -20.32 38.87 -14.61
N LEU A 1089 -19.32 39.01 -13.73
CA LEU A 1089 -18.00 38.32 -13.87
C LEU A 1089 -17.90 37.03 -13.05
N GLY A 1090 -19.01 36.55 -12.46
CA GLY A 1090 -19.06 35.32 -11.67
C GLY A 1090 -19.29 34.04 -12.49
N ASP A 1091 -20.15 34.11 -13.51
CA ASP A 1091 -20.47 32.98 -14.38
C ASP A 1091 -19.51 32.87 -15.58
N GLY A 1092 -19.32 31.65 -16.08
CA GLY A 1092 -18.25 31.32 -17.03
C GLY A 1092 -18.41 31.96 -18.41
N VAL A 1093 -17.91 33.19 -18.58
CA VAL A 1093 -17.87 33.88 -19.87
C VAL A 1093 -16.91 33.19 -20.84
N THR A 1094 -17.48 32.55 -21.87
CA THR A 1094 -16.74 32.14 -23.06
C THR A 1094 -16.14 33.38 -23.73
N LEU A 1095 -14.81 33.45 -23.84
CA LEU A 1095 -14.14 34.54 -24.56
C LEU A 1095 -14.69 34.65 -25.99
N ASN A 1096 -15.26 35.82 -26.29
CA ASN A 1096 -15.92 36.06 -27.56
C ASN A 1096 -14.87 36.03 -28.70
N GLN A 1097 -15.16 35.34 -29.80
CA GLN A 1097 -14.12 34.87 -30.76
C GLN A 1097 -13.38 36.00 -31.52
N GLY A 1098 -13.78 37.26 -31.37
CA GLY A 1098 -13.15 38.41 -32.02
C GLY A 1098 -11.73 38.76 -31.55
N ILE A 1099 -11.27 38.26 -30.40
CA ILE A 1099 -9.94 38.61 -29.84
C ILE A 1099 -8.77 37.87 -30.53
N LEU A 1100 -9.03 36.83 -31.34
CA LEU A 1100 -8.01 36.09 -32.10
C LEU A 1100 -7.48 36.83 -33.36
N ARG A 1101 -7.43 38.17 -33.34
CA ARG A 1101 -6.93 39.04 -34.43
C ARG A 1101 -6.21 40.32 -33.94
N ILE A 1102 -5.36 40.23 -32.92
CA ILE A 1102 -4.32 41.23 -32.57
C ILE A 1102 -3.03 40.50 -32.19
#